data_AF-A0A524E293-F1
#
_entry.id   AF-A0A524E293-F1
#
_cell.length_a   1.000
_cell.length_b   1.000
_cell.length_c   1.000
_cell.angle_alpha   90.00
_cell.angle_beta   90.00
_cell.angle_gamma   90.00
#
_symmetry.space_group_name_H-M   'P 1'
#
loop_
_entity.id
_entity.type
_entity.pdbx_description
1 polymer ?
#
loop_
_entity_poly.entity_id
_entity_poly.type
_entity_poly.pdbx_seq_one_letter_code
_entity_poly.pdbx_strand_id
1 'polypeptide(L)'
;MNSVEQLVEDASTEEVQEFFSRVGLSSKSYEPTDDRDVEGPLGRSMEIAVFQARESQDQETEGLEHGLQVRDTLSRIFLSDIERITLSEYLDALAMCCYGHIFGNLDEEDLRYVYRYSLGKLPHQKVDPFVRKALLLIEISAGKNVDKVISGLRDWIAYMGTPYWKPQDFSKAASELGLNLEPILESEKLRLTDSIRRYPEYLEEALRGKDYFDVYTATHVWLPDVLSSRILGIFRENVNKEAQEKLDSDADVSDAYKAVERVYKKRRFMGAKGRILPIRLQDLPSPPPPEAIEPVVFEMIPQKLRVELMPSVAYSGKAKQVEIIFLGGPDIGRSGILIRTDTSALLLDYGLSVTNQRIPDWVPELEMIDCVLVTHSHLDHVGGLPTLYEDYSGKWCATGVTGAVSMTLLEDALKVGTPLPPRRNDQHDMVSRFNRTNIDKVKKNYVQLEAGTASELAGGMVVTPVEARHIPGSSAYVVDIEGTRILYTGDFNVDDSVLFHGANLPTDCDVVIFDGTYWGRDDFNRKEVSEQVSQTVAKHGPVIIPTFAVGRSQEMLVMLDELGITSSRNVIAAGMAERVTKLTGYSGQWTGMKKNKVVLDEDDVLVAGGGMLDGGFAKMHYEEHRHNPNAAVILCGYLAPRTTGWNLLNGYETHKCAVEYARLSAHSSASSLAEFVDSCSGKKVMVHTPTKKASGNILLPEYRERVVLDV
;
A
#
# COMPACT_ATOMS: atom_id res chain seq x y z
N MET A 1 -25.05 -9.65 6.82
CA MET A 1 -25.85 -8.82 7.73
C MET A 1 -25.96 -9.57 9.03
N ASN A 2 -25.54 -8.95 10.13
CA ASN A 2 -25.76 -9.52 11.47
C ASN A 2 -27.14 -9.09 11.93
N SER A 3 -27.98 -10.01 12.41
CA SER A 3 -29.25 -9.62 13.01
C SER A 3 -29.01 -8.88 14.32
N VAL A 4 -29.98 -8.08 14.78
CA VAL A 4 -29.87 -7.39 16.07
C VAL A 4 -29.71 -8.41 17.21
N GLU A 5 -30.41 -9.54 17.13
CA GLU A 5 -30.29 -10.64 18.09
C GLU A 5 -28.87 -11.23 18.10
N GLN A 6 -28.27 -11.42 16.93
CA GLN A 6 -26.89 -11.92 16.83
C GLN A 6 -25.89 -10.92 17.44
N LEU A 7 -26.07 -9.61 17.22
CA LEU A 7 -25.20 -8.59 17.82
C LEU A 7 -25.32 -8.52 19.35
N VAL A 8 -26.50 -8.82 19.91
CA VAL A 8 -26.68 -8.95 21.38
C VAL A 8 -25.95 -10.19 21.90
N GLU A 9 -25.98 -11.31 21.18
CA GLU A 9 -25.26 -12.53 21.58
C GLU A 9 -23.74 -12.38 21.45
N ASP A 10 -23.30 -11.73 20.37
CA ASP A 10 -21.89 -11.59 20.05
C ASP A 10 -21.22 -10.52 20.93
N ALA A 11 -21.88 -9.42 21.32
CA ALA A 11 -21.21 -8.31 21.99
C ALA A 11 -20.44 -8.72 23.28
N SER A 12 -19.18 -8.27 23.39
CA SER A 12 -18.27 -8.67 24.48
C SER A 12 -18.50 -7.99 25.83
N THR A 13 -19.39 -7.00 25.93
CA THR A 13 -19.66 -6.24 27.16
C THR A 13 -21.16 -6.07 27.40
N GLU A 14 -21.59 -6.07 28.65
CA GLU A 14 -23.02 -5.92 29.03
C GLU A 14 -23.60 -4.60 28.52
N GLU A 15 -22.81 -3.53 28.54
CA GLU A 15 -23.20 -2.20 28.07
C GLU A 15 -23.53 -2.19 26.57
N VAL A 16 -22.76 -2.92 25.76
CA VAL A 16 -23.01 -3.01 24.31
C VAL A 16 -24.15 -3.98 24.01
N GLN A 17 -24.30 -5.06 24.79
CA GLN A 17 -25.46 -5.97 24.72
C GLN A 17 -26.77 -5.24 25.04
N GLU A 18 -26.80 -4.43 26.10
CA GLU A 18 -27.96 -3.62 26.48
C GLU A 18 -28.30 -2.61 25.38
N PHE A 19 -27.28 -1.96 24.80
CA PHE A 19 -27.48 -1.04 23.68
C PHE A 19 -28.17 -1.72 22.49
N PHE A 20 -27.64 -2.85 21.99
CA PHE A 20 -28.27 -3.55 20.85
C PHE A 20 -29.66 -4.09 21.19
N SER A 21 -29.89 -4.53 22.42
CA SER A 21 -31.22 -4.94 22.89
C SER A 21 -32.22 -3.79 22.79
N ARG A 22 -31.82 -2.58 23.18
CA ARG A 22 -32.65 -1.37 23.07
C ARG A 22 -32.89 -0.96 21.62
N VAL A 23 -31.89 -1.11 20.74
CA VAL A 23 -32.06 -0.91 19.29
C VAL A 23 -33.08 -1.88 18.72
N GLY A 24 -33.04 -3.16 19.10
CA GLY A 24 -33.98 -4.19 18.64
C GLY A 24 -35.41 -4.02 19.15
N LEU A 25 -35.60 -3.43 20.33
CA LEU A 25 -36.91 -3.02 20.81
C LEU A 25 -37.42 -1.79 20.04
N SER A 26 -36.55 -0.80 19.84
CA SER A 26 -36.88 0.46 19.18
C SER A 26 -37.14 0.30 17.68
N SER A 27 -36.53 -0.69 17.01
CA SER A 27 -36.80 -0.97 15.60
C SER A 27 -38.24 -1.42 15.37
N LYS A 28 -38.86 -2.12 16.34
CA LYS A 28 -40.24 -2.67 16.25
C LYS A 28 -41.34 -1.64 16.49
N SER A 29 -41.12 -0.70 17.41
CA SER A 29 -42.06 0.38 17.72
C SER A 29 -41.30 1.60 18.23
N TYR A 30 -40.89 2.47 17.30
CA TYR A 30 -40.26 3.75 17.64
C TYR A 30 -41.36 4.79 17.82
N GLU A 31 -41.64 5.20 19.07
CA GLU A 31 -42.52 6.34 19.33
C GLU A 31 -41.67 7.58 19.60
N PRO A 32 -41.84 8.69 18.83
CA PRO A 32 -41.07 9.94 18.99
C PRO A 32 -41.34 10.71 20.30
N THR A 33 -41.86 10.07 21.34
CA THR A 33 -42.40 10.76 22.50
C THR A 33 -41.34 10.94 23.60
N ASP A 34 -40.78 12.16 23.59
CA ASP A 34 -40.50 12.99 24.77
C ASP A 34 -39.34 12.62 25.72
N ASP A 35 -38.32 11.91 25.23
CA ASP A 35 -36.96 12.04 25.78
C ASP A 35 -35.97 12.28 24.64
N ARG A 36 -35.62 13.56 24.44
CA ARG A 36 -34.31 13.89 23.87
C ARG A 36 -33.25 13.28 24.80
N ASP A 37 -32.18 12.73 24.23
CA ASP A 37 -30.92 12.40 24.92
C ASP A 37 -30.70 10.99 25.49
N VAL A 38 -31.25 9.92 24.91
CA VAL A 38 -30.47 8.67 24.99
C VAL A 38 -29.44 8.65 23.88
N GLU A 39 -28.28 9.20 24.20
CA GLU A 39 -27.10 9.01 23.38
C GLU A 39 -26.78 7.51 23.29
N GLY A 40 -26.62 7.00 22.07
CA GLY A 40 -25.99 5.71 21.85
C GLY A 40 -24.54 5.70 22.34
N PRO A 41 -23.84 4.55 22.31
CA PRO A 41 -22.47 4.41 22.80
C PRO A 41 -21.50 5.43 22.17
N LEU A 42 -21.77 5.95 20.98
CA LEU A 42 -20.93 6.96 20.33
C LEU A 42 -21.17 8.41 20.79
N GLY A 43 -22.07 8.66 21.75
CA GLY A 43 -22.41 10.01 22.19
C GLY A 43 -23.22 10.77 21.13
N ARG A 44 -24.11 10.05 20.43
CA ARG A 44 -24.90 10.51 19.27
C ARG A 44 -26.32 9.99 19.39
N SER A 45 -27.28 10.60 18.70
CA SER A 45 -28.68 10.15 18.73
C SER A 45 -28.81 8.65 18.43
N MET A 46 -29.49 7.91 19.31
CA MET A 46 -29.78 6.48 19.10
C MET A 46 -30.63 6.24 17.84
N GLU A 47 -31.36 7.26 17.37
CA GLU A 47 -32.13 7.21 16.13
C GLU A 47 -31.29 6.80 14.93
N ILE A 48 -30.01 7.19 14.88
CA ILE A 48 -29.07 6.83 13.81
C ILE A 48 -28.84 5.30 13.76
N ALA A 49 -28.71 4.66 14.92
CA ALA A 49 -28.54 3.21 15.00
C ALA A 49 -29.83 2.47 14.66
N VAL A 50 -30.98 2.97 15.12
CA VAL A 50 -32.31 2.41 14.80
C VAL A 50 -32.57 2.50 13.29
N PHE A 51 -32.19 3.61 12.66
CA PHE A 51 -32.29 3.81 11.22
C PHE A 51 -31.50 2.73 10.45
N GLN A 52 -30.24 2.52 10.79
CA GLN A 52 -29.41 1.48 10.17
C GLN A 52 -29.95 0.06 10.43
N ALA A 53 -30.45 -0.22 11.63
CA ALA A 53 -31.06 -1.51 11.95
C ALA A 53 -32.35 -1.79 11.16
N ARG A 54 -33.17 -0.76 10.88
CA ARG A 54 -34.35 -0.91 10.03
C ARG A 54 -33.98 -1.08 8.56
N GLU A 55 -33.01 -0.30 8.05
CA GLU A 55 -32.52 -0.44 6.68
C GLU A 55 -31.96 -1.85 6.42
N SER A 56 -31.22 -2.44 7.39
CA SER A 56 -30.67 -3.80 7.22
C SER A 56 -31.72 -4.91 7.25
N GLN A 57 -32.95 -4.60 7.68
CA GLN A 57 -34.08 -5.52 7.74
C GLN A 57 -35.14 -5.22 6.67
N ASP A 58 -34.85 -4.32 5.71
CA ASP A 58 -35.79 -3.83 4.71
C ASP A 58 -37.11 -3.28 5.32
N GLN A 59 -37.02 -2.64 6.49
CA GLN A 59 -38.15 -2.05 7.20
C GLN A 59 -38.31 -0.55 6.90
N GLU A 60 -39.54 -0.05 6.99
CA GLU A 60 -39.84 1.37 6.79
C GLU A 60 -39.16 2.27 7.84
N THR A 61 -38.48 3.31 7.38
CA THR A 61 -37.79 4.30 8.22
C THR A 61 -38.68 5.50 8.56
N GLU A 62 -40.00 5.40 8.39
CA GLU A 62 -40.94 6.48 8.73
C GLU A 62 -40.83 6.83 10.23
N GLY A 63 -40.82 8.13 10.53
CA GLY A 63 -40.62 8.66 11.89
C GLY A 63 -39.16 8.83 12.33
N LEU A 64 -38.18 8.47 11.48
CA LEU A 64 -36.74 8.63 11.74
C LEU A 64 -36.15 9.82 10.94
N GLU A 65 -36.69 11.02 11.16
CA GLU A 65 -36.33 12.23 10.41
C GLU A 65 -34.88 12.67 10.56
N HIS A 66 -34.30 12.53 11.76
CA HIS A 66 -32.88 12.84 11.97
C HIS A 66 -32.00 11.79 11.30
N GLY A 67 -32.39 10.50 11.34
CA GLY A 67 -31.72 9.43 10.59
C GLY A 67 -31.67 9.74 9.08
N LEU A 68 -32.78 10.18 8.49
CA LEU A 68 -32.85 10.60 7.09
C LEU A 68 -31.95 11.80 6.77
N GLN A 69 -31.93 12.81 7.63
CA GLN A 69 -31.06 14.00 7.48
C GLN A 69 -29.57 13.63 7.54
N VAL A 70 -29.19 12.72 8.45
CA VAL A 70 -27.81 12.25 8.58
C VAL A 70 -27.41 11.41 7.37
N ARG A 71 -28.32 10.58 6.82
CA ARG A 71 -28.07 9.82 5.58
C ARG A 71 -27.84 10.76 4.38
N ASP A 72 -28.62 11.84 4.26
CA ASP A 72 -28.40 12.86 3.22
C ASP A 72 -27.03 13.53 3.38
N THR A 73 -26.67 13.92 4.61
CA THR A 73 -25.35 14.47 4.92
C THR A 73 -24.22 13.51 4.54
N LEU A 74 -24.36 12.22 4.89
CA LEU A 74 -23.39 11.19 4.54
C LEU A 74 -23.25 11.02 3.02
N SER A 75 -24.38 11.02 2.29
CA SER A 75 -24.39 10.93 0.83
C SER A 75 -23.65 12.11 0.19
N ARG A 76 -23.85 13.32 0.71
CA ARG A 76 -23.13 14.52 0.26
C ARG A 76 -21.63 14.48 0.60
N ILE A 77 -21.23 13.84 1.70
CA ILE A 77 -19.80 13.57 1.99
C ILE A 77 -19.22 12.65 0.92
N PHE A 78 -19.88 11.55 0.57
CA PHE A 78 -19.41 10.63 -0.47
C PHE A 78 -19.27 11.28 -1.84
N LEU A 79 -20.07 12.29 -2.13
CA LEU A 79 -19.99 13.09 -3.35
C LEU A 79 -19.01 14.27 -3.26
N SER A 80 -18.40 14.50 -2.10
CA SER A 80 -17.61 15.71 -1.81
C SER A 80 -18.37 17.03 -2.08
N ASP A 81 -19.70 17.00 -2.00
CA ASP A 81 -20.63 18.12 -2.28
C ASP A 81 -20.98 18.92 -1.01
N ILE A 82 -19.95 19.16 -0.19
CA ILE A 82 -20.08 19.96 1.03
C ILE A 82 -18.90 20.94 1.15
N GLU A 83 -19.22 22.22 1.00
CA GLU A 83 -18.25 23.30 1.20
C GLU A 83 -17.88 23.46 2.68
N ARG A 84 -18.88 23.41 3.58
CA ARG A 84 -18.71 23.55 5.03
C ARG A 84 -19.59 22.53 5.74
N ILE A 85 -18.98 21.75 6.62
CA ILE A 85 -19.65 20.81 7.51
C ILE A 85 -19.27 21.15 8.95
N THR A 86 -20.22 21.18 9.86
CA THR A 86 -19.92 21.33 11.28
C THR A 86 -19.34 20.04 11.84
N LEU A 87 -18.62 20.13 12.97
CA LEU A 87 -18.13 18.94 13.64
C LEU A 87 -19.28 18.01 14.05
N SER A 88 -20.42 18.55 14.49
CA SER A 88 -21.55 17.70 14.93
C SER A 88 -22.14 16.90 13.77
N GLU A 89 -22.49 17.56 12.66
CA GLU A 89 -23.04 16.90 11.46
C GLU A 89 -22.08 15.83 10.93
N TYR A 90 -20.78 16.11 10.92
CA TYR A 90 -19.78 15.14 10.52
C TYR A 90 -19.71 13.92 11.47
N LEU A 91 -19.75 14.15 12.77
CA LEU A 91 -19.72 13.06 13.76
C LEU A 91 -20.99 12.22 13.70
N ASP A 92 -22.15 12.82 13.40
CA ASP A 92 -23.40 12.08 13.16
C ASP A 92 -23.30 11.22 11.89
N ALA A 93 -22.74 11.74 10.80
CA ALA A 93 -22.48 10.98 9.57
C ALA A 93 -21.47 9.84 9.80
N LEU A 94 -20.42 10.08 10.59
CA LEU A 94 -19.45 9.04 10.96
C LEU A 94 -20.08 7.97 11.88
N ALA A 95 -21.02 8.36 12.74
CA ALA A 95 -21.81 7.41 13.54
C ALA A 95 -22.69 6.54 12.63
N MET A 96 -23.34 7.14 11.64
CA MET A 96 -24.14 6.44 10.63
C MET A 96 -23.29 5.41 9.88
N CYS A 97 -22.07 5.78 9.45
CA CYS A 97 -21.12 4.83 8.87
C CYS A 97 -20.75 3.69 9.80
N CYS A 98 -20.43 3.99 11.07
CA CYS A 98 -20.06 2.99 12.06
C CYS A 98 -21.19 1.96 12.28
N TYR A 99 -22.42 2.43 12.52
CA TYR A 99 -23.56 1.54 12.68
C TYR A 99 -23.89 0.80 11.38
N GLY A 100 -23.81 1.46 10.23
CA GLY A 100 -24.02 0.81 8.93
C GLY A 100 -23.03 -0.32 8.67
N HIS A 101 -21.77 -0.18 9.10
CA HIS A 101 -20.80 -1.27 9.07
C HIS A 101 -21.20 -2.43 10.00
N ILE A 102 -21.59 -2.14 11.24
CA ILE A 102 -22.01 -3.16 12.22
C ILE A 102 -23.23 -3.96 11.74
N PHE A 103 -24.22 -3.29 11.15
CA PHE A 103 -25.43 -3.93 10.62
C PHE A 103 -25.24 -4.55 9.22
N GLY A 104 -24.16 -4.16 8.51
CA GLY A 104 -23.81 -4.68 7.18
C GLY A 104 -24.49 -3.95 6.01
N ASN A 105 -24.92 -2.70 6.20
CA ASN A 105 -25.42 -1.81 5.15
C ASN A 105 -24.30 -1.04 4.44
N LEU A 106 -23.18 -0.84 5.13
CA LEU A 106 -21.99 -0.15 4.63
C LEU A 106 -20.76 -1.02 4.90
N ASP A 107 -19.67 -0.79 4.18
CA ASP A 107 -18.45 -1.56 4.33
C ASP A 107 -17.33 -0.79 5.05
N GLU A 108 -16.19 -1.44 5.22
CA GLU A 108 -14.99 -0.81 5.80
C GLU A 108 -14.44 0.35 4.94
N GLU A 109 -14.61 0.30 3.62
CA GLU A 109 -14.14 1.35 2.70
C GLU A 109 -14.95 2.64 2.90
N ASP A 110 -16.26 2.53 3.09
CA ASP A 110 -17.13 3.65 3.43
C ASP A 110 -16.66 4.37 4.69
N LEU A 111 -16.38 3.60 5.76
CA LEU A 111 -15.89 4.14 7.02
C LEU A 111 -14.52 4.82 6.84
N ARG A 112 -13.60 4.19 6.11
CA ARG A 112 -12.29 4.76 5.78
C ARG A 112 -12.42 6.04 4.99
N TYR A 113 -13.29 6.07 3.98
CA TYR A 113 -13.51 7.25 3.15
C TYR A 113 -13.96 8.44 4.01
N VAL A 114 -14.97 8.26 4.86
CA VAL A 114 -15.47 9.34 5.73
C VAL A 114 -14.37 9.85 6.66
N TYR A 115 -13.59 8.96 7.28
CA TYR A 115 -12.44 9.37 8.09
C TYR A 115 -11.42 10.17 7.28
N ARG A 116 -11.03 9.69 6.10
CA ARG A 116 -10.04 10.34 5.24
C ARG A 116 -10.53 11.68 4.71
N TYR A 117 -11.82 11.80 4.42
CA TYR A 117 -12.49 13.05 4.05
C TYR A 117 -12.29 14.13 5.13
N SER A 118 -12.36 13.75 6.42
CA SER A 118 -12.16 14.69 7.52
C SER A 118 -10.77 15.30 7.57
N LEU A 119 -9.73 14.58 7.11
CA LEU A 119 -8.33 15.03 7.22
C LEU A 119 -8.06 16.32 6.44
N GLY A 120 -8.84 16.59 5.37
CA GLY A 120 -8.74 17.81 4.58
C GLY A 120 -9.72 18.92 5.00
N LYS A 121 -10.69 18.64 5.87
CA LYS A 121 -11.85 19.51 6.14
C LYS A 121 -11.99 19.92 7.60
N LEU A 122 -11.55 19.06 8.53
CA LEU A 122 -11.75 19.21 9.97
C LEU A 122 -10.44 18.97 10.73
N PRO A 123 -10.27 19.59 11.92
CA PRO A 123 -9.13 19.31 12.77
C PRO A 123 -9.21 17.89 13.34
N HIS A 124 -8.31 17.01 12.91
CA HIS A 124 -8.27 15.60 13.32
C HIS A 124 -8.26 15.39 14.83
N GLN A 125 -7.67 16.31 15.63
CA GLN A 125 -7.66 16.17 17.11
C GLN A 125 -9.07 16.15 17.72
N LYS A 126 -10.08 16.70 17.02
CA LYS A 126 -11.48 16.66 17.45
C LYS A 126 -12.22 15.40 16.95
N VAL A 127 -11.71 14.74 15.92
CA VAL A 127 -12.32 13.57 15.27
C VAL A 127 -11.75 12.26 15.83
N ASP A 128 -10.44 12.20 16.08
CA ASP A 128 -9.73 11.01 16.54
C ASP A 128 -10.30 10.37 17.83
N PRO A 129 -10.75 11.12 18.87
CA PRO A 129 -11.39 10.51 20.04
C PRO A 129 -12.66 9.73 19.68
N PHE A 130 -13.45 10.27 18.75
CA PHE A 130 -14.67 9.62 18.28
C PHE A 130 -14.35 8.38 17.46
N VAL A 131 -13.41 8.47 16.52
CA VAL A 131 -13.00 7.33 15.68
C VAL A 131 -12.48 6.18 16.54
N ARG A 132 -11.66 6.46 17.56
CA ARG A 132 -11.19 5.43 18.50
C ARG A 132 -12.34 4.71 19.21
N LYS A 133 -13.37 5.44 19.63
CA LYS A 133 -14.58 4.87 20.24
C LYS A 133 -15.41 4.06 19.25
N ALA A 134 -15.54 4.54 18.01
CA ALA A 134 -16.22 3.83 16.94
C ALA A 134 -15.56 2.49 16.58
N LEU A 135 -14.23 2.48 16.43
CA LEU A 135 -13.48 1.25 16.15
C LEU A 135 -13.57 0.24 17.30
N LEU A 136 -13.52 0.71 18.56
CA LEU A 136 -13.75 -0.16 19.71
C LEU A 136 -15.15 -0.76 19.71
N LEU A 137 -16.17 0.05 19.42
CA LEU A 137 -17.54 -0.43 19.33
C LEU A 137 -17.67 -1.54 18.27
N ILE A 138 -17.08 -1.35 17.09
CA ILE A 138 -17.04 -2.36 16.02
C ILE A 138 -16.42 -3.67 16.52
N GLU A 139 -15.23 -3.60 17.14
CA GLU A 139 -14.54 -4.81 17.61
C GLU A 139 -15.25 -5.50 18.78
N ILE A 140 -15.86 -4.75 19.70
CA ILE A 140 -16.65 -5.30 20.81
C ILE A 140 -17.94 -5.96 20.29
N SER A 141 -18.56 -5.37 19.25
CA SER A 141 -19.79 -5.91 18.63
C SER A 141 -19.57 -7.23 17.90
N ALA A 142 -18.32 -7.55 17.53
CA ALA A 142 -17.95 -8.76 16.80
C ALA A 142 -17.59 -9.97 17.71
N GLY A 143 -17.83 -9.90 19.03
CA GLY A 143 -17.66 -11.02 19.97
C GLY A 143 -16.25 -11.54 20.16
N LYS A 144 -15.31 -10.59 20.21
CA LYS A 144 -13.90 -10.87 20.40
C LYS A 144 -13.51 -10.60 21.86
N ASN A 145 -12.75 -11.51 22.45
CA ASN A 145 -12.13 -11.25 23.77
C ASN A 145 -11.17 -10.04 23.69
N VAL A 146 -10.73 -9.53 24.84
CA VAL A 146 -9.95 -8.28 24.91
C VAL A 146 -8.67 -8.33 24.06
N ASP A 147 -7.97 -9.46 24.03
CA ASP A 147 -6.76 -9.62 23.20
C ASP A 147 -7.07 -9.51 21.70
N LYS A 148 -8.17 -10.13 21.25
CA LYS A 148 -8.63 -10.04 19.86
C LYS A 148 -9.13 -8.64 19.52
N VAL A 149 -9.79 -7.94 20.45
CA VAL A 149 -10.18 -6.52 20.27
C VAL A 149 -8.95 -5.65 20.03
N ILE A 150 -7.92 -5.78 20.87
CA ILE A 150 -6.67 -5.03 20.72
C ILE A 150 -5.96 -5.36 19.40
N SER A 151 -5.97 -6.64 18.98
CA SER A 151 -5.44 -7.03 17.67
C SER A 151 -6.24 -6.40 16.52
N GLY A 152 -7.57 -6.46 16.56
CA GLY A 152 -8.43 -5.87 15.52
C GLY A 152 -8.28 -4.36 15.43
N LEU A 153 -8.11 -3.66 16.56
CA LEU A 153 -7.82 -2.23 16.56
C LEU A 153 -6.52 -1.90 15.80
N ARG A 154 -5.49 -2.75 15.90
CA ARG A 154 -4.25 -2.57 15.13
C ARG A 154 -4.52 -2.69 13.62
N ASP A 155 -5.33 -3.65 13.22
CA ASP A 155 -5.71 -3.86 11.83
C ASP A 155 -6.51 -2.67 11.30
N TRP A 156 -7.44 -2.13 12.10
CA TRP A 156 -8.16 -0.90 11.77
C TRP A 156 -7.25 0.32 11.68
N ILE A 157 -6.34 0.54 12.62
CA ILE A 157 -5.33 1.60 12.55
C ILE A 157 -4.53 1.50 11.24
N ALA A 158 -4.25 0.27 10.78
CA ALA A 158 -3.58 0.02 9.52
C ALA A 158 -4.44 0.32 8.30
N TYR A 159 -5.64 -0.23 8.27
CA TYR A 159 -6.56 -0.08 7.18
C TYR A 159 -6.99 1.38 6.97
N MET A 160 -7.31 2.08 8.06
CA MET A 160 -7.77 3.47 8.04
C MET A 160 -6.67 4.48 7.72
N GLY A 161 -5.40 4.12 7.95
CA GLY A 161 -4.27 5.03 7.79
C GLY A 161 -4.32 6.20 8.80
N THR A 162 -4.62 5.90 10.06
CA THR A 162 -4.65 6.88 11.16
C THR A 162 -3.23 7.23 11.63
N PRO A 163 -3.04 8.24 12.50
CA PRO A 163 -1.82 8.36 13.30
C PRO A 163 -1.48 7.07 14.05
N TYR A 164 -0.25 7.00 14.54
CA TYR A 164 0.23 5.86 15.30
C TYR A 164 -0.35 5.84 16.73
N TRP A 165 -1.63 5.48 16.88
CA TRP A 165 -2.32 5.35 18.16
C TRP A 165 -1.75 4.16 18.97
N LYS A 166 -1.63 4.33 20.29
CA LYS A 166 -1.23 3.28 21.23
C LYS A 166 -2.43 2.71 21.99
N PRO A 167 -2.31 1.52 22.60
CA PRO A 167 -3.39 0.93 23.39
C PRO A 167 -3.95 1.86 24.49
N GLN A 168 -3.09 2.68 25.11
CA GLN A 168 -3.51 3.66 26.12
C GLN A 168 -4.43 4.75 25.56
N ASP A 169 -4.36 5.05 24.26
CA ASP A 169 -5.22 6.05 23.63
C ASP A 169 -6.69 5.57 23.58
N PHE A 170 -6.94 4.28 23.79
CA PHE A 170 -8.27 3.67 23.79
C PHE A 170 -8.87 3.53 25.19
N SER A 171 -8.10 3.71 26.28
CA SER A 171 -8.54 3.43 27.65
C SER A 171 -9.84 4.13 28.05
N LYS A 172 -9.97 5.43 27.73
CA LYS A 172 -11.18 6.20 28.04
C LYS A 172 -12.40 5.62 27.32
N ALA A 173 -12.29 5.41 26.01
CA ALA A 173 -13.36 4.88 25.19
C ALA A 173 -13.73 3.44 25.58
N ALA A 174 -12.75 2.62 25.93
CA ALA A 174 -12.97 1.26 26.41
C ALA A 174 -13.76 1.24 27.71
N SER A 175 -13.39 2.08 28.69
CA SER A 175 -14.13 2.21 29.95
C SER A 175 -15.58 2.69 29.73
N GLU A 176 -15.81 3.59 28.79
CA GLU A 176 -17.17 4.04 28.42
C GLU A 176 -18.01 2.96 27.73
N LEU A 177 -17.38 1.90 27.21
CA LEU A 177 -18.02 0.76 26.54
C LEU A 177 -18.01 -0.52 27.40
N GLY A 178 -17.65 -0.42 28.68
CA GLY A 178 -17.60 -1.57 29.60
C GLY A 178 -16.38 -2.48 29.46
N LEU A 179 -15.40 -2.12 28.63
CA LEU A 179 -14.22 -2.95 28.36
C LEU A 179 -13.06 -2.55 29.29
N ASN A 180 -12.62 -3.47 30.14
CA ASN A 180 -11.45 -3.27 31.00
C ASN A 180 -10.14 -3.60 30.27
N LEU A 181 -9.39 -2.57 29.87
CA LEU A 181 -8.07 -2.71 29.25
C LEU A 181 -6.91 -2.81 30.24
N GLU A 182 -7.13 -2.53 31.53
CA GLU A 182 -6.05 -2.39 32.52
C GLU A 182 -5.12 -3.61 32.59
N PRO A 183 -5.62 -4.87 32.60
CA PRO A 183 -4.74 -6.06 32.64
C PRO A 183 -3.75 -6.14 31.47
N ILE A 184 -4.17 -5.66 30.29
CA ILE A 184 -3.32 -5.63 29.10
C ILE A 184 -2.31 -4.50 29.23
N LEU A 185 -2.76 -3.30 29.60
CA LEU A 185 -1.91 -2.10 29.72
C LEU A 185 -0.84 -2.24 30.81
N GLU A 186 -1.13 -2.98 31.87
CA GLU A 186 -0.20 -3.28 32.96
C GLU A 186 0.79 -4.41 32.65
N SER A 187 0.62 -5.10 31.52
CA SER A 187 1.56 -6.14 31.09
C SER A 187 2.97 -5.56 30.93
N GLU A 188 3.97 -6.36 31.32
CA GLU A 188 5.38 -5.96 31.24
C GLU A 188 5.77 -5.52 29.81
N LYS A 189 5.23 -6.19 28.79
CA LYS A 189 5.48 -5.89 27.38
C LYS A 189 5.01 -4.48 26.98
N LEU A 190 3.78 -4.10 27.36
CA LEU A 190 3.26 -2.77 27.03
C LEU A 190 3.85 -1.68 27.91
N ARG A 191 4.20 -1.97 29.17
CA ARG A 191 4.94 -1.03 30.02
C ARG A 191 6.31 -0.70 29.43
N LEU A 192 7.06 -1.69 28.93
CA LEU A 192 8.33 -1.46 28.24
C LEU A 192 8.13 -0.62 26.97
N THR A 193 7.14 -0.99 26.15
CA THR A 193 6.83 -0.29 24.89
C THR A 193 6.47 1.18 25.13
N ASP A 194 5.60 1.46 26.10
CA ASP A 194 5.19 2.83 26.44
C ASP A 194 6.35 3.63 27.06
N SER A 195 7.18 3.02 27.90
CA SER A 195 8.38 3.67 28.46
C SER A 195 9.34 4.11 27.36
N ILE A 196 9.67 3.21 26.42
CA ILE A 196 10.56 3.51 25.29
C ILE A 196 9.98 4.63 24.42
N ARG A 197 8.67 4.59 24.16
CA ARG A 197 8.00 5.59 23.33
C ARG A 197 7.94 6.97 24.01
N ARG A 198 7.78 7.04 25.32
CA ARG A 198 7.72 8.32 26.07
C ARG A 198 9.08 8.98 26.21
N TYR A 199 10.14 8.17 26.37
CA TYR A 199 11.47 8.67 26.63
C TYR A 199 12.51 8.06 25.68
N PRO A 200 12.39 8.30 24.36
CA PRO A 200 13.28 7.74 23.35
C PRO A 200 14.73 8.27 23.45
N GLU A 201 14.99 9.28 24.27
CA GLU A 201 16.33 9.78 24.59
C GLU A 201 17.11 8.87 25.55
N TYR A 202 16.43 8.06 26.38
CA TYR A 202 17.06 7.13 27.33
C TYR A 202 17.03 5.67 26.83
N LEU A 203 17.08 5.48 25.50
CA LEU A 203 17.06 4.15 24.88
C LEU A 203 18.18 3.27 25.41
N GLU A 204 19.42 3.76 25.46
CA GLU A 204 20.57 2.96 25.92
C GLU A 204 20.42 2.48 27.37
N GLU A 205 19.94 3.36 28.27
CA GLU A 205 19.66 3.01 29.66
C GLU A 205 18.51 2.02 29.78
N ALA A 206 17.43 2.20 29.00
CA ALA A 206 16.27 1.32 29.01
C ALA A 206 16.58 -0.09 28.50
N LEU A 207 17.55 -0.20 27.58
CA LEU A 207 17.98 -1.47 26.98
C LEU A 207 19.10 -2.17 27.78
N ARG A 208 19.72 -1.49 28.75
CA ARG A 208 20.86 -2.02 29.51
C ARG A 208 20.52 -3.35 30.18
N GLY A 209 21.33 -4.37 29.91
CA GLY A 209 21.20 -5.70 30.51
C GLY A 209 20.04 -6.53 29.97
N LYS A 210 19.36 -6.09 28.91
CA LYS A 210 18.34 -6.86 28.20
C LYS A 210 18.92 -7.54 26.97
N ASP A 211 18.30 -8.62 26.52
CA ASP A 211 18.60 -9.25 25.24
C ASP A 211 17.68 -8.69 24.13
N TYR A 212 18.19 -8.58 22.90
CA TYR A 212 17.45 -8.01 21.77
C TYR A 212 16.15 -8.75 21.50
N PHE A 213 16.17 -10.09 21.47
CA PHE A 213 14.98 -10.89 21.15
C PHE A 213 13.83 -10.68 22.15
N ASP A 214 14.15 -10.48 23.43
CA ASP A 214 13.14 -10.24 24.45
C ASP A 214 12.53 -8.83 24.30
N VAL A 215 13.37 -7.83 24.00
CA VAL A 215 12.92 -6.48 23.66
C VAL A 215 12.05 -6.51 22.41
N TYR A 216 12.52 -7.11 21.32
CA TYR A 216 11.78 -7.25 20.06
C TYR A 216 10.43 -7.94 20.29
N THR A 217 10.40 -9.07 21.00
CA THR A 217 9.15 -9.79 21.28
C THR A 217 8.17 -8.96 22.10
N ALA A 218 8.67 -8.10 23.00
CA ALA A 218 7.84 -7.19 23.77
C ALA A 218 7.31 -6.00 22.95
N THR A 219 8.07 -5.49 21.98
CA THR A 219 7.82 -4.19 21.35
C THR A 219 7.33 -4.24 19.90
N HIS A 220 7.64 -5.29 19.12
CA HIS A 220 7.41 -5.36 17.65
C HIS A 220 5.96 -5.20 17.16
N VAL A 221 4.98 -5.24 18.06
CA VAL A 221 3.55 -5.04 17.73
C VAL A 221 3.18 -3.56 17.78
N TRP A 222 3.65 -2.85 18.80
CA TRP A 222 3.15 -1.52 19.19
C TRP A 222 4.23 -0.45 19.24
N LEU A 223 5.49 -0.78 19.02
CA LEU A 223 6.55 0.20 18.90
C LEU A 223 6.68 0.70 17.46
N PRO A 224 6.72 2.03 17.23
CA PRO A 224 6.90 2.58 15.89
C PRO A 224 8.22 2.12 15.26
N ASP A 225 8.19 1.89 13.94
CA ASP A 225 9.33 1.37 13.17
C ASP A 225 10.60 2.23 13.32
N VAL A 226 10.46 3.56 13.42
CA VAL A 226 11.60 4.48 13.68
C VAL A 226 12.36 4.09 14.96
N LEU A 227 11.64 3.73 16.02
CA LEU A 227 12.25 3.34 17.30
C LEU A 227 12.75 1.90 17.24
N SER A 228 12.04 1.00 16.56
CA SER A 228 12.48 -0.37 16.33
C SER A 228 13.82 -0.44 15.59
N SER A 229 14.00 0.40 14.55
CA SER A 229 15.25 0.57 13.80
C SER A 229 16.39 1.04 14.71
N ARG A 230 16.16 2.09 15.53
CA ARG A 230 17.17 2.59 16.48
C ARG A 230 17.57 1.56 17.54
N ILE A 231 16.62 0.80 18.07
CA ILE A 231 16.89 -0.29 19.03
C ILE A 231 17.79 -1.34 18.39
N LEU A 232 17.45 -1.77 17.17
CA LEU A 232 18.22 -2.76 16.43
C LEU A 232 19.67 -2.31 16.24
N GLY A 233 19.88 -1.06 15.81
CA GLY A 233 21.22 -0.48 15.65
C GLY A 233 22.06 -0.50 16.93
N ILE A 234 21.48 -0.13 18.08
CA ILE A 234 22.18 -0.17 19.38
C ILE A 234 22.61 -1.60 19.73
N PHE A 235 21.72 -2.58 19.58
CA PHE A 235 22.05 -3.97 19.86
C PHE A 235 23.09 -4.52 18.86
N ARG A 236 22.96 -4.18 17.58
CA ARG A 236 23.91 -4.58 16.53
C ARG A 236 25.31 -4.11 16.84
N GLU A 237 25.49 -2.83 17.15
CA GLU A 237 26.79 -2.24 17.45
C GLU A 237 27.45 -2.95 18.65
N ASN A 238 26.69 -3.17 19.72
CA ASN A 238 27.19 -3.83 20.92
C ASN A 238 27.58 -5.29 20.67
N VAL A 239 26.73 -6.05 19.97
CA VAL A 239 26.98 -7.46 19.67
C VAL A 239 28.15 -7.60 18.68
N ASN A 240 28.29 -6.71 17.70
CA ASN A 240 29.42 -6.72 16.77
C ASN A 240 30.75 -6.39 17.47
N LYS A 241 30.76 -5.45 18.42
CA LYS A 241 31.95 -5.17 19.25
C LYS A 241 32.36 -6.38 20.08
N GLU A 242 31.42 -7.04 20.76
CA GLU A 242 31.72 -8.28 21.48
C GLU A 242 32.19 -9.40 20.55
N ALA A 243 31.59 -9.53 19.37
CA ALA A 243 32.00 -10.52 18.39
C ALA A 243 33.43 -10.27 17.90
N GLN A 244 33.80 -9.01 17.67
CA GLN A 244 35.16 -8.61 17.28
C GLN A 244 36.20 -9.05 18.31
N GLU A 245 35.93 -8.91 19.60
CA GLU A 245 36.84 -9.32 20.69
C GLU A 245 37.04 -10.84 20.77
N LYS A 246 36.16 -11.63 20.12
CA LYS A 246 36.22 -13.09 20.08
C LYS A 246 36.80 -13.64 18.78
N LEU A 247 37.16 -12.77 17.82
CA LEU A 247 37.78 -13.18 16.57
C LEU A 247 39.28 -13.35 16.75
N ASP A 248 39.80 -14.46 16.24
CA ASP A 248 41.24 -14.64 16.08
C ASP A 248 41.72 -13.75 14.94
N SER A 249 42.92 -13.16 15.08
CA SER A 249 43.47 -12.21 14.09
C SER A 249 43.68 -12.84 12.71
N ASP A 250 43.85 -14.16 12.67
CA ASP A 250 44.15 -14.94 11.47
C ASP A 250 42.94 -15.78 11.01
N ALA A 251 41.75 -15.54 11.56
CA ALA A 251 40.54 -16.26 11.17
C ALA A 251 40.17 -15.95 9.71
N ASP A 252 39.88 -17.00 8.95
CA ASP A 252 39.27 -16.86 7.62
C ASP A 252 37.79 -16.46 7.72
N VAL A 253 37.17 -16.14 6.57
CA VAL A 253 35.77 -15.71 6.49
C VAL A 253 34.81 -16.75 7.10
N SER A 254 35.03 -18.05 6.86
CA SER A 254 34.16 -19.10 7.38
C SER A 254 34.25 -19.22 8.90
N ASP A 255 35.46 -19.14 9.46
CA ASP A 255 35.69 -19.29 10.89
C ASP A 255 35.26 -18.03 11.64
N ALA A 256 35.47 -16.85 11.05
CA ALA A 256 34.93 -15.60 11.55
C ALA A 256 33.40 -15.63 11.60
N TYR A 257 32.73 -16.09 10.54
CA TYR A 257 31.28 -16.24 10.51
C TYR A 257 30.77 -17.12 11.67
N LYS A 258 31.39 -18.30 11.88
CA LYS A 258 31.02 -19.20 12.99
C LYS A 258 31.28 -18.58 14.36
N ALA A 259 32.32 -17.76 14.51
CA ALA A 259 32.61 -17.06 15.76
C ALA A 259 31.53 -16.00 16.05
N VAL A 260 31.19 -15.16 15.07
CA VAL A 260 30.13 -14.16 15.20
C VAL A 260 28.78 -14.82 15.48
N GLU A 261 28.46 -15.90 14.76
CA GLU A 261 27.22 -16.65 14.96
C GLU A 261 27.08 -17.20 16.38
N ARG A 262 28.18 -17.69 17.00
CA ARG A 262 28.18 -18.13 18.40
C ARG A 262 27.86 -16.99 19.36
N VAL A 263 28.38 -15.78 19.10
CA VAL A 263 28.09 -14.60 19.93
C VAL A 263 26.64 -14.15 19.74
N TYR A 264 26.15 -14.09 18.50
CA TYR A 264 24.76 -13.76 18.19
C TYR A 264 23.78 -14.75 18.87
N LYS A 265 24.06 -16.06 18.83
CA LYS A 265 23.31 -17.10 19.55
C LYS A 265 23.30 -16.85 21.06
N LYS A 266 24.48 -16.62 21.64
CA LYS A 266 24.66 -16.39 23.07
C LYS A 266 23.92 -15.15 23.57
N ARG A 267 23.90 -14.08 22.77
CA ARG A 267 23.23 -12.81 23.06
C ARG A 267 21.78 -12.76 22.60
N ARG A 268 21.25 -13.89 22.12
CA ARG A 268 19.87 -13.99 21.59
C ARG A 268 19.58 -12.85 20.61
N PHE A 269 20.54 -12.55 19.74
CA PHE A 269 20.39 -11.52 18.72
C PHE A 269 19.65 -12.12 17.53
N MET A 270 18.33 -12.23 17.71
CA MET A 270 17.43 -13.03 16.91
C MET A 270 16.18 -12.20 16.54
N GLY A 271 15.65 -12.46 15.34
CA GLY A 271 14.41 -11.88 14.85
C GLY A 271 13.22 -12.83 15.04
N ALA A 272 12.27 -12.78 14.09
CA ALA A 272 11.07 -13.60 14.13
C ALA A 272 11.37 -15.11 14.21
N LYS A 273 10.52 -15.86 14.93
CA LYS A 273 10.64 -17.32 15.14
C LYS A 273 11.97 -17.75 15.79
N GLY A 274 12.68 -16.83 16.47
CA GLY A 274 13.95 -17.13 17.15
C GLY A 274 15.12 -17.38 16.20
N ARG A 275 15.01 -16.97 14.94
CA ARG A 275 16.11 -17.08 13.96
C ARG A 275 17.14 -16.01 14.23
N ILE A 276 18.41 -16.37 14.16
CA ILE A 276 19.52 -15.43 14.34
C ILE A 276 19.41 -14.35 13.28
N LEU A 277 19.63 -13.10 13.70
CA LEU A 277 19.70 -12.02 12.75
C LEU A 277 20.92 -12.20 11.84
N PRO A 278 20.80 -11.78 10.59
CA PRO A 278 21.85 -12.00 9.61
C PRO A 278 23.20 -11.40 10.00
N ILE A 279 24.27 -12.04 9.54
CA ILE A 279 25.65 -11.70 9.89
C ILE A 279 26.34 -11.10 8.67
N ARG A 280 26.72 -9.83 8.79
CA ARG A 280 27.54 -9.12 7.80
C ARG A 280 28.92 -8.89 8.40
N LEU A 281 29.90 -9.68 7.97
CA LEU A 281 31.26 -9.60 8.52
C LEU A 281 31.91 -8.24 8.21
N GLN A 282 31.56 -7.63 7.08
CA GLN A 282 31.99 -6.28 6.70
C GLN A 282 31.55 -5.19 7.67
N ASP A 283 30.52 -5.43 8.49
CA ASP A 283 30.01 -4.47 9.48
C ASP A 283 30.72 -4.60 10.84
N LEU A 284 31.72 -5.46 10.94
CA LEU A 284 32.59 -5.55 12.11
C LEU A 284 33.55 -4.36 12.17
N PRO A 285 33.98 -3.91 13.37
CA PRO A 285 34.93 -2.82 13.51
C PRO A 285 36.27 -3.03 12.78
N SER A 286 36.74 -4.28 12.72
CA SER A 286 37.94 -4.69 12.00
C SER A 286 37.67 -6.07 11.37
N PRO A 287 37.02 -6.09 10.19
CA PRO A 287 36.61 -7.34 9.56
C PRO A 287 37.84 -8.20 9.18
N PRO A 288 37.69 -9.53 9.12
CA PRO A 288 38.76 -10.42 8.65
C PRO A 288 39.12 -10.12 7.19
N PRO A 289 40.27 -10.56 6.67
CA PRO A 289 40.59 -10.41 5.25
C PRO A 289 39.49 -11.03 4.37
N PRO A 290 38.99 -10.32 3.34
CA PRO A 290 37.95 -10.83 2.46
C PRO A 290 38.49 -11.93 1.52
N GLU A 291 37.57 -12.72 0.95
CA GLU A 291 37.92 -13.68 -0.08
C GLU A 291 38.22 -13.00 -1.43
N ALA A 292 39.02 -13.67 -2.27
CA ALA A 292 39.31 -13.19 -3.61
C ALA A 292 38.08 -13.37 -4.49
N ILE A 293 37.63 -12.29 -5.11
CA ILE A 293 36.48 -12.32 -6.02
C ILE A 293 36.93 -12.82 -7.39
N GLU A 294 36.18 -13.76 -7.95
CA GLU A 294 36.43 -14.26 -9.29
C GLU A 294 36.29 -13.14 -10.34
N PRO A 295 37.18 -13.04 -11.34
CA PRO A 295 37.12 -11.98 -12.33
C PRO A 295 35.78 -11.91 -13.09
N VAL A 296 35.13 -13.05 -13.32
CA VAL A 296 33.83 -13.12 -14.01
C VAL A 296 32.74 -12.45 -13.16
N VAL A 297 32.67 -12.78 -11.87
CA VAL A 297 31.77 -12.13 -10.89
C VAL A 297 32.00 -10.63 -10.86
N PHE A 298 33.26 -10.18 -10.78
CA PHE A 298 33.59 -8.75 -10.76
C PHE A 298 33.08 -8.00 -12.00
N GLU A 299 33.17 -8.62 -13.19
CA GLU A 299 32.66 -8.00 -14.43
C GLU A 299 31.14 -7.99 -14.51
N MET A 300 30.46 -8.93 -13.87
CA MET A 300 28.99 -8.96 -13.78
C MET A 300 28.42 -7.87 -12.86
N ILE A 301 29.25 -7.25 -12.01
CA ILE A 301 28.79 -6.17 -11.13
C ILE A 301 28.77 -4.85 -11.91
N PRO A 302 27.62 -4.17 -12.00
CA PRO A 302 27.50 -2.88 -12.65
C PRO A 302 28.52 -1.89 -12.12
N GLN A 303 29.15 -1.11 -13.00
CA GLN A 303 30.26 -0.23 -12.64
C GLN A 303 29.93 0.73 -11.48
N LYS A 304 28.69 1.24 -11.43
CA LYS A 304 28.19 2.13 -10.37
C LYS A 304 27.96 1.44 -9.01
N LEU A 305 27.87 0.10 -8.99
CA LEU A 305 27.69 -0.72 -7.80
C LEU A 305 29.01 -1.25 -7.23
N ARG A 306 30.06 -1.38 -8.05
CA ARG A 306 31.32 -2.04 -7.65
C ARG A 306 31.81 -1.60 -6.27
N VAL A 307 32.06 -0.32 -6.04
CA VAL A 307 32.62 0.15 -4.75
C VAL A 307 31.77 -0.25 -3.53
N GLU A 308 30.45 -0.19 -3.66
CA GLU A 308 29.52 -0.41 -2.54
C GLU A 308 29.20 -1.89 -2.32
N LEU A 309 29.09 -2.65 -3.41
CA LEU A 309 28.72 -4.06 -3.38
C LEU A 309 29.92 -4.98 -3.10
N MET A 310 31.14 -4.52 -3.39
CA MET A 310 32.34 -5.35 -3.28
C MET A 310 32.52 -6.00 -1.91
N PRO A 311 32.35 -5.30 -0.77
CA PRO A 311 32.42 -5.95 0.53
C PRO A 311 31.41 -7.09 0.66
N SER A 312 30.15 -6.89 0.26
CA SER A 312 29.12 -7.93 0.37
C SER A 312 29.47 -9.17 -0.44
N VAL A 313 29.93 -8.99 -1.68
CA VAL A 313 30.36 -10.11 -2.54
C VAL A 313 31.59 -10.81 -1.98
N ALA A 314 32.57 -10.07 -1.47
CA ALA A 314 33.83 -10.64 -0.99
C ALA A 314 33.71 -11.42 0.34
N TYR A 315 32.66 -11.15 1.12
CA TYR A 315 32.32 -11.93 2.33
C TYR A 315 31.15 -12.90 2.11
N SER A 316 30.63 -12.98 0.88
CA SER A 316 29.59 -13.95 0.56
C SER A 316 30.19 -15.36 0.56
N GLY A 317 29.54 -16.26 1.27
CA GLY A 317 29.81 -17.69 1.20
C GLY A 317 28.62 -18.40 0.57
N LYS A 318 28.75 -19.71 0.33
CA LYS A 318 27.65 -20.51 -0.21
C LYS A 318 26.36 -20.33 0.59
N ALA A 319 25.27 -19.98 -0.08
CA ALA A 319 23.96 -19.84 0.51
C ALA A 319 23.51 -21.19 1.08
N LYS A 320 23.18 -21.25 2.38
CA LYS A 320 22.62 -22.47 2.99
C LYS A 320 21.11 -22.46 2.97
N GLN A 321 20.52 -21.27 2.87
CA GLN A 321 19.10 -21.06 2.91
C GLN A 321 18.76 -19.78 2.15
N VAL A 322 17.70 -19.85 1.35
CA VAL A 322 17.05 -18.66 0.78
C VAL A 322 15.73 -18.44 1.52
N GLU A 323 15.50 -17.21 1.98
CA GLU A 323 14.25 -16.81 2.60
C GLU A 323 13.62 -15.65 1.80
N ILE A 324 12.34 -15.80 1.49
CA ILE A 324 11.50 -14.78 0.87
C ILE A 324 10.55 -14.25 1.96
N ILE A 325 10.59 -12.95 2.23
CA ILE A 325 9.79 -12.28 3.27
C ILE A 325 8.85 -11.27 2.61
N PHE A 326 7.54 -11.43 2.83
CA PHE A 326 6.51 -10.57 2.22
C PHE A 326 6.21 -9.38 3.13
N LEU A 327 6.91 -8.27 2.94
CA LEU A 327 6.73 -7.03 3.74
C LEU A 327 5.49 -6.25 3.28
N GLY A 328 5.17 -6.39 2.00
CA GLY A 328 3.96 -5.93 1.35
C GLY A 328 3.73 -6.73 0.08
N GLY A 329 2.61 -6.50 -0.59
CA GLY A 329 2.18 -7.32 -1.73
C GLY A 329 1.19 -8.46 -1.42
N PRO A 330 0.93 -8.97 -0.20
CA PRO A 330 -0.24 -9.83 0.02
C PRO A 330 -1.55 -9.25 -0.53
N ASP A 331 -1.72 -7.94 -0.41
CA ASP A 331 -2.81 -7.17 -1.01
C ASP A 331 -2.27 -6.19 -2.06
N ILE A 332 -3.18 -5.63 -2.86
CA ILE A 332 -2.89 -4.49 -3.73
C ILE A 332 -2.41 -3.29 -2.91
N GLY A 333 -1.35 -2.65 -3.39
CA GLY A 333 -0.72 -1.51 -2.75
C GLY A 333 0.48 -1.90 -1.90
N ARG A 334 1.43 -0.96 -1.78
CA ARG A 334 2.64 -1.07 -0.93
C ARG A 334 3.45 -2.35 -1.13
N SER A 335 3.71 -2.75 -2.37
CA SER A 335 4.54 -3.92 -2.72
C SER A 335 5.94 -3.82 -2.08
N GLY A 336 6.44 -4.94 -1.56
CA GLY A 336 7.78 -5.01 -0.98
C GLY A 336 8.11 -6.42 -0.52
N ILE A 337 9.09 -7.05 -1.17
CA ILE A 337 9.43 -8.46 -0.93
C ILE A 337 10.95 -8.55 -0.73
N LEU A 338 11.39 -9.03 0.43
CA LEU A 338 12.80 -9.21 0.71
C LEU A 338 13.21 -10.65 0.39
N ILE A 339 14.12 -10.83 -0.56
CA ILE A 339 14.80 -12.11 -0.80
C ILE A 339 16.17 -12.03 -0.16
N ARG A 340 16.49 -12.98 0.72
CA ARG A 340 17.77 -13.00 1.42
C ARG A 340 18.41 -14.38 1.47
N THR A 341 19.72 -14.37 1.59
CA THR A 341 20.54 -15.50 2.02
C THR A 341 20.96 -15.31 3.49
N ASP A 342 21.98 -16.04 3.92
CA ASP A 342 22.61 -15.87 5.23
C ASP A 342 23.44 -14.58 5.34
N THR A 343 23.91 -14.06 4.21
CA THR A 343 24.93 -12.99 4.14
C THR A 343 24.52 -11.78 3.30
N SER A 344 23.52 -11.93 2.42
CA SER A 344 23.13 -10.91 1.45
C SER A 344 21.61 -10.83 1.26
N ALA A 345 21.11 -9.70 0.76
CA ALA A 345 19.69 -9.51 0.51
C ALA A 345 19.38 -8.55 -0.64
N LEU A 346 18.34 -8.89 -1.40
CA LEU A 346 17.69 -8.04 -2.40
C LEU A 346 16.28 -7.69 -1.95
N LEU A 347 15.95 -6.40 -2.01
CA LEU A 347 14.59 -5.94 -1.79
C LEU A 347 13.91 -5.69 -3.13
N LEU A 348 12.84 -6.41 -3.42
CA LEU A 348 12.02 -6.29 -4.62
C LEU A 348 10.85 -5.35 -4.35
N ASP A 349 10.85 -4.20 -5.02
CA ASP A 349 9.96 -3.07 -4.83
C ASP A 349 9.93 -2.52 -3.38
N TYR A 350 9.51 -1.27 -3.24
CA TYR A 350 9.19 -0.68 -1.94
C TYR A 350 8.17 0.43 -2.12
N GLY A 351 6.90 0.03 -2.06
CA GLY A 351 5.76 0.83 -2.43
C GLY A 351 5.16 1.73 -1.36
N LEU A 352 4.17 2.50 -1.77
CA LEU A 352 3.28 3.26 -0.90
C LEU A 352 1.84 3.05 -1.38
N SER A 353 0.98 2.57 -0.49
CA SER A 353 -0.46 2.58 -0.75
C SER A 353 -0.96 4.02 -0.70
N VAL A 354 -1.54 4.50 -1.80
CA VAL A 354 -2.08 5.86 -1.89
C VAL A 354 -3.34 6.06 -1.05
N THR A 355 -4.10 4.98 -0.80
CA THR A 355 -5.39 5.04 -0.10
C THR A 355 -5.19 5.29 1.40
N ASN A 356 -4.37 4.46 2.05
CA ASN A 356 -4.11 4.49 3.49
C ASN A 356 -2.71 5.00 3.86
N GLN A 357 -1.88 5.39 2.89
CA GLN A 357 -0.53 5.94 3.07
C GLN A 357 0.42 4.98 3.82
N ARG A 358 0.21 3.68 3.66
CA ARG A 358 1.06 2.64 4.26
C ARG A 358 2.22 2.29 3.34
N ILE A 359 3.35 2.00 3.95
CA ILE A 359 4.54 1.42 3.31
C ILE A 359 4.62 -0.08 3.68
N PRO A 360 5.50 -0.88 3.03
CA PRO A 360 5.79 -2.24 3.47
C PRO A 360 6.17 -2.29 4.95
N ASP A 361 5.79 -3.38 5.62
CA ASP A 361 6.03 -3.54 7.04
C ASP A 361 7.53 -3.66 7.35
N TRP A 362 7.97 -3.00 8.42
CA TRP A 362 9.37 -3.08 8.84
C TRP A 362 9.70 -4.46 9.48
N VAL A 363 10.87 -4.98 9.12
CA VAL A 363 11.50 -6.14 9.76
C VAL A 363 12.99 -5.87 9.96
N PRO A 364 13.64 -6.47 10.99
CA PRO A 364 15.06 -6.22 11.25
C PRO A 364 16.00 -6.64 10.11
N GLU A 365 15.57 -7.56 9.24
CA GLU A 365 16.34 -8.00 8.07
C GLU A 365 16.48 -6.92 6.99
N LEU A 366 15.71 -5.83 7.03
CA LEU A 366 15.86 -4.71 6.10
C LEU A 366 17.26 -4.05 6.16
N GLU A 367 17.99 -4.16 7.28
CA GLU A 367 19.36 -3.64 7.39
C GLU A 367 20.37 -4.37 6.47
N MET A 368 20.02 -5.57 5.98
CA MET A 368 20.91 -6.34 5.11
C MET A 368 20.91 -5.92 3.66
N ILE A 369 19.94 -5.11 3.24
CA ILE A 369 19.71 -4.85 1.83
C ILE A 369 21.01 -4.41 1.16
N ASP A 370 21.46 -5.19 0.19
CA ASP A 370 22.57 -4.82 -0.67
C ASP A 370 22.06 -3.91 -1.78
N CYS A 371 20.95 -4.30 -2.40
CA CYS A 371 20.33 -3.54 -3.48
C CYS A 371 18.79 -3.64 -3.46
N VAL A 372 18.14 -2.56 -3.88
CA VAL A 372 16.69 -2.53 -4.13
C VAL A 372 16.42 -2.65 -5.62
N LEU A 373 15.50 -3.52 -6.04
CA LEU A 373 15.09 -3.71 -7.42
C LEU A 373 13.66 -3.22 -7.62
N VAL A 374 13.49 -2.27 -8.52
CA VAL A 374 12.18 -1.68 -8.81
C VAL A 374 11.68 -2.20 -10.14
N THR A 375 10.50 -2.81 -10.15
CA THR A 375 9.90 -3.42 -11.35
C THR A 375 9.40 -2.35 -12.31
N HIS A 376 8.66 -1.36 -11.80
CA HIS A 376 8.07 -0.30 -12.61
C HIS A 376 7.74 0.93 -11.75
N SER A 377 7.29 2.02 -12.38
CA SER A 377 7.25 3.35 -11.75
C SER A 377 5.99 3.69 -10.95
N HIS A 378 5.01 2.78 -10.78
CA HIS A 378 3.82 3.13 -9.98
C HIS A 378 4.16 3.30 -8.49
N LEU A 379 3.40 4.15 -7.80
CA LEU A 379 3.67 4.52 -6.41
C LEU A 379 3.51 3.34 -5.43
N ASP A 380 2.66 2.39 -5.71
CA ASP A 380 2.54 1.13 -4.99
C ASP A 380 3.74 0.18 -5.15
N HIS A 381 4.71 0.51 -6.02
CA HIS A 381 5.99 -0.20 -6.15
C HIS A 381 7.21 0.66 -5.79
N VAL A 382 7.12 2.00 -5.93
CA VAL A 382 8.28 2.92 -5.69
C VAL A 382 8.05 3.96 -4.61
N GLY A 383 6.80 4.18 -4.22
CA GLY A 383 6.38 5.29 -3.38
C GLY A 383 6.91 5.21 -1.95
N GLY A 384 7.36 4.05 -1.50
CA GLY A 384 7.99 3.88 -0.20
C GLY A 384 9.47 4.25 -0.21
N LEU A 385 10.15 4.29 -1.36
CA LEU A 385 11.61 4.49 -1.44
C LEU A 385 12.10 5.69 -0.63
N PRO A 386 11.47 6.89 -0.69
CA PRO A 386 11.93 8.01 0.14
C PRO A 386 11.89 7.73 1.64
N THR A 387 10.99 6.87 2.11
CA THR A 387 10.95 6.49 3.54
C THR A 387 12.07 5.51 3.90
N LEU A 388 12.37 4.55 3.00
CA LEU A 388 13.47 3.61 3.15
C LEU A 388 14.82 4.34 3.22
N TYR A 389 15.01 5.37 2.37
CA TYR A 389 16.23 6.19 2.33
C TYR A 389 16.43 7.12 3.53
N GLU A 390 15.56 7.08 4.56
CA GLU A 390 15.88 7.67 5.86
C GLU A 390 17.12 6.99 6.45
N ASP A 391 17.09 5.65 6.52
CA ASP A 391 18.14 4.81 7.12
C ASP A 391 18.98 4.07 6.06
N TYR A 392 18.38 3.74 4.91
CA TYR A 392 19.09 3.09 3.81
C TYR A 392 19.94 4.09 3.02
N SER A 393 21.19 3.70 2.71
CA SER A 393 22.12 4.54 1.95
C SER A 393 22.54 3.92 0.62
N GLY A 394 22.14 2.67 0.36
CA GLY A 394 22.64 1.92 -0.77
C GLY A 394 21.95 2.23 -2.09
N LYS A 395 22.18 1.38 -3.09
CA LYS A 395 21.71 1.58 -4.47
C LYS A 395 20.38 0.91 -4.77
N TRP A 396 19.60 1.54 -5.63
CA TRP A 396 18.43 0.93 -6.23
C TRP A 396 18.56 0.87 -7.75
N CYS A 397 18.00 -0.19 -8.31
CA CYS A 397 18.15 -0.58 -9.70
C CYS A 397 16.79 -0.67 -10.39
N ALA A 398 16.73 -0.18 -11.63
CA ALA A 398 15.58 -0.32 -12.52
C ALA A 398 16.03 -0.10 -13.97
N THR A 399 15.13 -0.34 -14.94
CA THR A 399 15.37 0.10 -16.32
C THR A 399 15.33 1.62 -16.45
N GLY A 400 15.95 2.14 -17.51
CA GLY A 400 16.08 3.59 -17.77
C GLY A 400 14.77 4.37 -17.67
N VAL A 401 13.72 3.89 -18.33
CA VAL A 401 12.39 4.53 -18.35
C VAL A 401 11.76 4.51 -16.96
N THR A 402 11.77 3.36 -16.28
CA THR A 402 11.27 3.23 -14.91
C THR A 402 11.99 4.19 -13.98
N GLY A 403 13.32 4.27 -14.05
CA GLY A 403 14.13 5.18 -13.27
C GLY A 403 13.69 6.65 -13.41
N ALA A 404 13.58 7.13 -14.66
CA ALA A 404 13.22 8.51 -14.97
C ALA A 404 11.79 8.87 -14.54
N VAL A 405 10.83 7.97 -14.79
CA VAL A 405 9.42 8.21 -14.45
C VAL A 405 9.20 8.14 -12.94
N SER A 406 9.83 7.21 -12.23
CA SER A 406 9.77 7.10 -10.76
C SER A 406 10.19 8.40 -10.08
N MET A 407 11.30 9.01 -10.50
CA MET A 407 11.76 10.28 -9.95
C MET A 407 10.72 11.39 -10.14
N THR A 408 10.06 11.43 -11.30
CA THR A 408 9.03 12.43 -11.61
C THR A 408 7.77 12.22 -10.76
N LEU A 409 7.33 10.97 -10.60
CA LEU A 409 6.13 10.64 -9.82
C LEU A 409 6.33 10.84 -8.31
N LEU A 410 7.51 10.53 -7.77
CA LEU A 410 7.83 10.80 -6.36
C LEU A 410 7.80 12.30 -6.04
N GLU A 411 8.31 13.14 -6.94
CA GLU A 411 8.22 14.59 -6.78
C GLU A 411 6.79 15.12 -6.87
N ASP A 412 5.99 14.57 -7.80
CA ASP A 412 4.60 14.95 -7.96
C ASP A 412 3.78 14.55 -6.73
N ALA A 413 3.98 13.33 -6.21
CA ALA A 413 3.41 12.85 -4.96
C ALA A 413 3.70 13.80 -3.79
N LEU A 414 4.95 14.27 -3.64
CA LEU A 414 5.28 15.25 -2.60
C LEU A 414 4.55 16.59 -2.80
N LYS A 415 4.41 17.05 -4.06
CA LYS A 415 3.73 18.31 -4.39
C LYS A 415 2.23 18.25 -4.11
N VAL A 416 1.57 17.12 -4.38
CA VAL A 416 0.14 16.91 -4.07
C VAL A 416 -0.11 16.63 -2.59
N GLY A 417 0.95 16.54 -1.77
CA GLY A 417 0.85 16.47 -0.33
C GLY A 417 0.86 15.05 0.24
N THR A 418 1.49 14.10 -0.43
CA THR A 418 1.72 12.74 0.10
C THR A 418 2.94 12.71 1.03
N PRO A 419 2.85 12.08 2.22
CA PRO A 419 1.62 11.70 2.94
C PRO A 419 0.87 12.95 3.43
N LEU A 420 -0.42 12.78 3.70
CA LEU A 420 -1.30 13.84 4.18
C LEU A 420 -1.15 13.99 5.71
N PRO A 421 -1.33 15.19 6.28
CA PRO A 421 -1.54 15.33 7.71
C PRO A 421 -2.72 14.47 8.19
N PRO A 422 -2.69 13.93 9.41
CA PRO A 422 -1.67 14.12 10.45
C PRO A 422 -0.37 13.33 10.26
N ARG A 423 -0.37 12.23 9.49
CA ARG A 423 0.77 11.30 9.38
C ARG A 423 2.03 11.96 8.83
N ARG A 424 1.88 12.94 7.95
CA ARG A 424 3.00 13.77 7.44
C ARG A 424 3.89 14.36 8.52
N ASN A 425 3.30 14.71 9.66
CA ASN A 425 3.99 15.44 10.72
C ASN A 425 4.24 14.54 11.95
N ASP A 426 3.90 13.24 11.87
CA ASP A 426 4.11 12.31 12.97
C ASP A 426 5.57 11.83 12.97
N GLN A 427 6.34 12.26 13.95
CA GLN A 427 7.77 11.94 14.07
C GLN A 427 8.04 10.44 14.24
N HIS A 428 7.06 9.68 14.76
CA HIS A 428 7.16 8.24 14.98
C HIS A 428 6.76 7.42 13.76
N ASP A 429 6.04 8.03 12.82
CA ASP A 429 5.58 7.34 11.62
C ASP A 429 6.64 7.43 10.53
N MET A 430 7.10 6.28 10.04
CA MET A 430 8.10 6.22 8.96
C MET A 430 7.61 6.88 7.67
N VAL A 431 6.29 6.94 7.42
CA VAL A 431 5.78 7.60 6.20
C VAL A 431 6.09 9.10 6.20
N SER A 432 6.23 9.73 7.37
CA SER A 432 6.64 11.14 7.49
C SER A 432 8.01 11.42 6.87
N ARG A 433 8.83 10.38 6.67
CA ARG A 433 10.15 10.45 6.03
C ARG A 433 10.07 10.52 4.50
N PHE A 434 8.86 10.49 3.94
CA PHE A 434 8.62 10.87 2.56
C PHE A 434 8.78 12.40 2.42
N ASN A 435 10.02 12.83 2.18
CA ASN A 435 10.39 14.23 2.13
C ASN A 435 11.38 14.51 0.98
N ARG A 436 11.62 15.80 0.72
CA ARG A 436 12.51 16.25 -0.36
C ARG A 436 13.93 15.67 -0.22
N THR A 437 14.49 15.71 0.98
CA THR A 437 15.85 15.23 1.26
C THR A 437 16.01 13.76 0.86
N ASN A 438 15.06 12.91 1.23
CA ASN A 438 15.15 11.49 0.90
C ASN A 438 14.81 11.20 -0.57
N ILE A 439 13.93 11.97 -1.20
CA ILE A 439 13.75 11.90 -2.67
C ILE A 439 15.08 12.20 -3.39
N ASP A 440 15.85 13.17 -2.90
CA ASP A 440 17.15 13.50 -3.51
C ASP A 440 18.19 12.39 -3.29
N LYS A 441 18.14 11.67 -2.14
CA LYS A 441 18.91 10.43 -1.93
C LYS A 441 18.52 9.34 -2.93
N VAL A 442 17.22 9.11 -3.14
CA VAL A 442 16.69 8.18 -4.15
C VAL A 442 17.28 8.52 -5.51
N LYS A 443 17.18 9.77 -5.97
CA LYS A 443 17.73 10.18 -7.28
C LYS A 443 19.23 9.93 -7.40
N LYS A 444 20.00 10.25 -6.36
CA LYS A 444 21.46 10.11 -6.33
C LYS A 444 21.90 8.65 -6.43
N ASN A 445 21.12 7.73 -5.88
CA ASN A 445 21.49 6.33 -5.72
C ASN A 445 20.90 5.39 -6.78
N TYR A 446 20.30 5.94 -7.84
CA TYR A 446 19.79 5.17 -8.97
C TYR A 446 20.90 4.58 -9.84
N VAL A 447 20.75 3.29 -10.18
CA VAL A 447 21.56 2.57 -11.16
C VAL A 447 20.64 1.97 -12.24
N GLN A 448 20.98 2.22 -13.49
CA GLN A 448 20.24 1.68 -14.63
C GLN A 448 20.67 0.24 -14.90
N LEU A 449 19.69 -0.64 -15.10
CA LEU A 449 19.85 -1.97 -15.65
C LEU A 449 19.36 -2.03 -17.09
N GLU A 450 19.93 -2.96 -17.85
CA GLU A 450 19.52 -3.26 -19.22
C GLU A 450 18.71 -4.56 -19.25
N ALA A 451 17.58 -4.54 -19.95
CA ALA A 451 16.75 -5.74 -20.10
C ALA A 451 17.53 -6.87 -20.79
N GLY A 452 17.34 -8.09 -20.32
CA GLY A 452 18.02 -9.30 -20.81
C GLY A 452 19.49 -9.43 -20.39
N THR A 453 20.05 -8.46 -19.66
CA THR A 453 21.45 -8.53 -19.20
C THR A 453 21.51 -9.00 -17.76
N ALA A 454 22.22 -10.11 -17.52
CA ALA A 454 22.47 -10.61 -16.18
C ALA A 454 23.50 -9.72 -15.44
N SER A 455 23.24 -9.39 -14.18
CA SER A 455 24.14 -8.59 -13.34
C SER A 455 24.14 -9.12 -11.91
N GLU A 456 25.30 -9.12 -11.25
CA GLU A 456 25.39 -9.48 -9.83
C GLU A 456 25.08 -8.25 -8.98
N LEU A 457 24.00 -8.33 -8.18
CA LEU A 457 23.40 -7.19 -7.46
C LEU A 457 23.39 -7.39 -5.94
N ALA A 458 23.76 -8.57 -5.46
CA ALA A 458 24.05 -8.92 -4.08
C ALA A 458 24.97 -10.16 -4.08
N GLY A 459 25.63 -10.46 -2.96
CA GLY A 459 26.60 -11.57 -2.90
C GLY A 459 25.97 -12.90 -3.29
N GLY A 460 26.41 -13.48 -4.43
CA GLY A 460 25.87 -14.74 -4.96
C GLY A 460 24.46 -14.64 -5.56
N MET A 461 23.95 -13.43 -5.80
CA MET A 461 22.60 -13.19 -6.36
C MET A 461 22.70 -12.47 -7.71
N VAL A 462 22.48 -13.22 -8.78
CA VAL A 462 22.51 -12.73 -10.16
C VAL A 462 21.11 -12.42 -10.63
N VAL A 463 20.90 -11.22 -11.19
CA VAL A 463 19.59 -10.71 -11.55
C VAL A 463 19.55 -10.41 -13.04
N THR A 464 18.50 -10.89 -13.70
CA THR A 464 18.20 -10.60 -15.12
C THR A 464 16.83 -9.93 -15.23
N PRO A 465 16.76 -8.65 -15.64
CA PRO A 465 15.49 -8.00 -15.93
C PRO A 465 14.89 -8.55 -17.24
N VAL A 466 13.60 -8.85 -17.26
CA VAL A 466 12.83 -9.27 -18.44
C VAL A 466 11.65 -8.34 -18.61
N GLU A 467 11.29 -7.97 -19.84
CA GLU A 467 10.22 -7.00 -20.07
C GLU A 467 8.86 -7.54 -19.62
N ALA A 468 8.22 -6.87 -18.65
CA ALA A 468 6.92 -7.26 -18.09
C ALA A 468 5.72 -6.75 -18.90
N ARG A 469 5.95 -5.80 -19.81
CA ARG A 469 4.95 -5.23 -20.75
C ARG A 469 3.68 -4.66 -20.08
N HIS A 470 3.77 -4.28 -18.81
CA HIS A 470 2.69 -3.63 -18.06
C HIS A 470 2.63 -2.11 -18.33
N ILE A 471 3.75 -1.42 -18.13
CA ILE A 471 3.91 0.00 -18.49
C ILE A 471 5.28 0.23 -19.16
N PRO A 472 5.52 1.37 -19.82
CA PRO A 472 6.83 1.68 -20.39
C PRO A 472 7.96 1.52 -19.35
N GLY A 473 8.94 0.66 -19.65
CA GLY A 473 10.06 0.32 -18.75
C GLY A 473 9.79 -0.79 -17.73
N SER A 474 8.55 -1.27 -17.59
CA SER A 474 8.23 -2.34 -16.63
C SER A 474 9.05 -3.61 -16.86
N SER A 475 9.57 -4.16 -15.77
CA SER A 475 10.41 -5.36 -15.79
C SER A 475 10.01 -6.34 -14.70
N ALA A 476 9.99 -7.62 -15.08
CA ALA A 476 10.08 -8.74 -14.18
C ALA A 476 11.57 -9.01 -13.89
N TYR A 477 11.87 -9.62 -12.75
CA TYR A 477 13.24 -9.99 -12.37
C TYR A 477 13.35 -11.49 -12.19
N VAL A 478 14.29 -12.09 -12.92
CA VAL A 478 14.78 -13.45 -12.64
C VAL A 478 15.98 -13.31 -11.72
N VAL A 479 15.86 -13.81 -10.50
CA VAL A 479 16.92 -13.85 -9.49
C VAL A 479 17.45 -15.28 -9.43
N ASP A 480 18.71 -15.48 -9.81
CA ASP A 480 19.44 -16.73 -9.69
C ASP A 480 20.34 -16.68 -8.46
N ILE A 481 20.09 -17.61 -7.53
CA ILE A 481 20.85 -17.77 -6.29
C ILE A 481 21.41 -19.18 -6.29
N GLU A 482 22.67 -19.31 -6.71
CA GLU A 482 23.38 -20.60 -6.78
C GLU A 482 22.62 -21.71 -7.53
N GLY A 483 21.91 -21.34 -8.61
CA GLY A 483 21.13 -22.27 -9.43
C GLY A 483 19.65 -22.38 -9.05
N THR A 484 19.24 -21.84 -7.89
CA THR A 484 17.82 -21.67 -7.57
C THR A 484 17.29 -20.40 -8.22
N ARG A 485 16.33 -20.53 -9.14
CA ARG A 485 15.79 -19.43 -9.93
C ARG A 485 14.43 -18.98 -9.40
N ILE A 486 14.33 -17.71 -9.05
CA ILE A 486 13.10 -17.06 -8.59
C ILE A 486 12.69 -16.01 -9.62
N LEU A 487 11.48 -16.13 -10.16
CA LEU A 487 10.86 -15.10 -10.98
C LEU A 487 9.97 -14.23 -10.10
N TYR A 488 10.21 -12.93 -10.08
CA TYR A 488 9.26 -11.93 -9.58
C TYR A 488 8.74 -11.09 -10.73
N THR A 489 7.44 -11.14 -11.00
CA THR A 489 6.88 -10.48 -12.18
C THR A 489 6.73 -8.96 -12.04
N GLY A 490 6.56 -8.47 -10.80
CA GLY A 490 5.89 -7.19 -10.57
C GLY A 490 4.49 -7.21 -11.21
N ASP A 491 3.98 -6.06 -11.59
CA ASP A 491 2.84 -5.99 -12.49
C ASP A 491 3.27 -6.35 -13.91
N PHE A 492 2.53 -7.26 -14.56
CA PHE A 492 2.87 -7.75 -15.89
C PHE A 492 1.61 -7.96 -16.75
N ASN A 493 1.83 -8.00 -18.06
CA ASN A 493 0.78 -8.24 -19.04
C ASN A 493 1.23 -9.24 -20.10
N VAL A 494 0.62 -10.42 -20.12
CA VAL A 494 0.80 -11.40 -21.20
C VAL A 494 -0.18 -11.19 -22.36
N ASP A 495 -1.17 -10.31 -22.21
CA ASP A 495 -2.07 -9.94 -23.30
C ASP A 495 -1.44 -8.85 -24.20
N ASP A 496 -1.78 -8.90 -25.49
CA ASP A 496 -1.46 -7.80 -26.39
C ASP A 496 -2.20 -6.51 -25.99
N SER A 497 -1.50 -5.39 -26.10
CA SER A 497 -1.97 -4.04 -25.86
C SER A 497 -1.60 -3.13 -27.02
N VAL A 498 -2.10 -1.90 -27.05
CA VAL A 498 -1.71 -0.93 -28.09
C VAL A 498 -0.23 -0.56 -27.96
N LEU A 499 0.31 -0.56 -26.74
CA LEU A 499 1.71 -0.19 -26.49
C LEU A 499 2.68 -1.35 -26.72
N PHE A 500 2.26 -2.58 -26.41
CA PHE A 500 3.14 -3.74 -26.31
C PHE A 500 2.46 -5.02 -26.78
N HIS A 501 3.25 -5.89 -27.40
CA HIS A 501 2.94 -7.32 -27.42
C HIS A 501 3.01 -7.91 -26.00
N GLY A 502 2.29 -9.01 -25.79
CA GLY A 502 2.31 -9.77 -24.54
C GLY A 502 3.72 -10.11 -24.05
N ALA A 503 3.92 -10.07 -22.73
CA ALA A 503 5.19 -10.42 -22.09
C ALA A 503 5.55 -11.89 -22.34
N ASN A 504 6.84 -12.14 -22.60
CA ASN A 504 7.41 -13.49 -22.71
C ASN A 504 8.32 -13.75 -21.51
N LEU A 505 7.71 -14.23 -20.42
CA LEU A 505 8.41 -14.50 -19.16
C LEU A 505 8.82 -15.98 -19.06
N PRO A 506 9.94 -16.30 -18.39
CA PRO A 506 10.37 -17.68 -18.20
C PRO A 506 9.38 -18.45 -17.32
N THR A 507 9.15 -19.72 -17.66
CA THR A 507 8.21 -20.60 -16.95
C THR A 507 8.92 -21.73 -16.21
N ASP A 508 10.25 -21.81 -16.34
CA ASP A 508 11.11 -22.86 -15.82
C ASP A 508 11.82 -22.48 -14.50
N CYS A 509 11.34 -21.45 -13.80
CA CYS A 509 11.86 -21.04 -12.49
C CYS A 509 11.34 -21.94 -11.36
N ASP A 510 12.14 -22.12 -10.31
CA ASP A 510 11.81 -22.92 -9.12
C ASP A 510 10.72 -22.26 -8.26
N VAL A 511 10.67 -20.93 -8.26
CA VAL A 511 9.62 -20.14 -7.61
C VAL A 511 9.16 -19.03 -8.55
N VAL A 512 7.85 -18.85 -8.66
CA VAL A 512 7.22 -17.77 -9.43
C VAL A 512 6.34 -16.96 -8.49
N ILE A 513 6.75 -15.72 -8.22
CA ILE A 513 6.01 -14.71 -7.47
C ILE A 513 5.33 -13.79 -8.48
N PHE A 514 4.00 -13.90 -8.60
CA PHE A 514 3.26 -13.26 -9.69
C PHE A 514 2.13 -12.34 -9.22
N ASP A 515 1.84 -11.32 -10.04
CA ASP A 515 0.70 -10.42 -9.88
C ASP A 515 -0.64 -11.13 -10.08
N GLY A 516 -1.51 -11.04 -9.08
CA GLY A 516 -2.84 -11.64 -9.02
C GLY A 516 -3.98 -10.64 -9.12
N THR A 517 -3.76 -9.44 -9.65
CA THR A 517 -4.77 -8.36 -9.71
C THR A 517 -6.11 -8.82 -10.29
N TYR A 518 -6.08 -9.64 -11.35
CA TYR A 518 -7.26 -10.19 -12.03
C TYR A 518 -7.42 -11.71 -11.87
N TRP A 519 -6.80 -12.30 -10.85
CA TRP A 519 -6.91 -13.74 -10.63
C TRP A 519 -8.37 -14.17 -10.39
N GLY A 520 -8.89 -15.04 -11.26
CA GLY A 520 -10.26 -15.55 -11.18
C GLY A 520 -11.36 -14.52 -11.45
N ARG A 521 -11.01 -13.33 -11.96
CA ARG A 521 -11.95 -12.23 -12.22
C ARG A 521 -11.65 -11.59 -13.56
N ASP A 522 -12.55 -11.77 -14.52
CA ASP A 522 -12.48 -11.10 -15.81
C ASP A 522 -13.56 -10.02 -15.90
N ASP A 523 -13.14 -8.75 -15.93
CA ASP A 523 -14.06 -7.62 -15.84
C ASP A 523 -13.65 -6.45 -16.76
N PHE A 524 -12.81 -6.73 -17.76
CA PHE A 524 -12.49 -5.82 -18.86
C PHE A 524 -12.43 -6.58 -20.19
N ASN A 525 -12.87 -5.96 -21.29
CA ASN A 525 -12.76 -6.52 -22.63
C ASN A 525 -12.06 -5.53 -23.56
N ARG A 526 -10.75 -5.72 -23.75
CA ARG A 526 -9.92 -4.80 -24.56
C ARG A 526 -10.40 -4.67 -26.01
N LYS A 527 -11.04 -5.70 -26.56
CA LYS A 527 -11.46 -5.71 -27.98
C LYS A 527 -12.56 -4.69 -28.26
N GLU A 528 -13.36 -4.36 -27.26
CA GLU A 528 -14.50 -3.44 -27.41
C GLU A 528 -14.09 -1.98 -27.13
N VAL A 529 -13.00 -1.76 -26.40
CA VAL A 529 -12.57 -0.41 -25.97
C VAL A 529 -12.36 0.53 -27.15
N SER A 530 -11.63 0.10 -28.19
CA SER A 530 -11.33 0.96 -29.34
C SER A 530 -12.60 1.40 -30.06
N GLU A 531 -13.59 0.50 -30.16
CA GLU A 531 -14.89 0.82 -30.74
C GLU A 531 -15.68 1.79 -29.85
N GLN A 532 -15.75 1.54 -28.54
CA GLN A 532 -16.41 2.43 -27.58
C GLN A 532 -15.83 3.85 -27.61
N VAL A 533 -14.49 3.97 -27.60
CA VAL A 533 -13.78 5.24 -27.70
C VAL A 533 -14.10 5.93 -29.02
N SER A 534 -14.00 5.22 -30.14
CA SER A 534 -14.28 5.78 -31.47
C SER A 534 -15.73 6.30 -31.58
N GLN A 535 -16.71 5.50 -31.17
CA GLN A 535 -18.12 5.86 -31.21
C GLN A 535 -18.43 7.06 -30.32
N THR A 536 -17.86 7.10 -29.10
CA THR A 536 -18.08 8.21 -28.16
C THR A 536 -17.50 9.51 -28.69
N VAL A 537 -16.26 9.48 -29.21
CA VAL A 537 -15.60 10.67 -29.75
C VAL A 537 -16.26 11.18 -31.03
N ALA A 538 -16.84 10.30 -31.85
CA ALA A 538 -17.57 10.68 -33.04
C ALA A 538 -18.92 11.37 -32.75
N LYS A 539 -19.54 11.05 -31.61
CA LYS A 539 -20.89 11.54 -31.25
C LYS A 539 -20.88 12.76 -30.33
N HIS A 540 -19.84 12.92 -29.52
CA HIS A 540 -19.79 13.89 -28.42
C HIS A 540 -18.56 14.80 -28.51
N GLY A 541 -18.66 16.00 -27.94
CA GLY A 541 -17.61 17.02 -27.92
C GLY A 541 -17.91 18.18 -26.95
N PRO A 542 -16.95 18.63 -26.13
CA PRO A 542 -15.61 18.07 -25.90
C PRO A 542 -15.65 16.70 -25.21
N VAL A 543 -14.58 15.92 -25.35
CA VAL A 543 -14.42 14.61 -24.67
C VAL A 543 -13.28 14.67 -23.66
N ILE A 544 -13.52 14.20 -22.44
CA ILE A 544 -12.54 14.18 -21.35
C ILE A 544 -12.23 12.73 -20.98
N ILE A 545 -10.94 12.36 -21.03
CA ILE A 545 -10.45 11.01 -20.75
C ILE A 545 -9.49 11.06 -19.55
N PRO A 546 -9.98 10.87 -18.31
CA PRO A 546 -9.13 10.74 -17.14
C PRO A 546 -8.26 9.47 -17.24
N THR A 547 -6.95 9.64 -17.14
CA THR A 547 -5.97 8.55 -17.21
C THR A 547 -4.97 8.62 -16.06
N PHE A 548 -4.33 7.48 -15.75
CA PHE A 548 -3.13 7.49 -14.91
C PHE A 548 -1.95 8.09 -15.69
N ALA A 549 -1.04 8.73 -14.96
CA ALA A 549 0.09 9.47 -15.53
C ALA A 549 1.01 8.62 -16.41
N VAL A 550 1.15 7.33 -16.10
CA VAL A 550 1.98 6.37 -16.82
C VAL A 550 1.14 5.14 -17.20
N GLY A 551 1.43 4.54 -18.36
CA GLY A 551 0.69 3.44 -18.94
C GLY A 551 -0.54 3.93 -19.70
N ARG A 552 -1.66 4.12 -18.97
CA ARG A 552 -2.99 4.36 -19.57
C ARG A 552 -3.08 5.63 -20.41
N SER A 553 -2.36 6.68 -20.04
CA SER A 553 -2.29 7.91 -20.84
C SER A 553 -1.59 7.70 -22.18
N GLN A 554 -0.45 7.01 -22.19
CA GLN A 554 0.28 6.71 -23.42
C GLN A 554 -0.54 5.79 -24.32
N GLU A 555 -1.12 4.73 -23.74
CA GLU A 555 -1.96 3.79 -24.48
C GLU A 555 -3.16 4.49 -25.14
N MET A 556 -3.87 5.35 -24.40
CA MET A 556 -5.00 6.10 -24.95
C MET A 556 -4.56 7.05 -26.07
N LEU A 557 -3.44 7.76 -25.92
CA LEU A 557 -2.94 8.68 -26.95
C LEU A 557 -2.59 7.94 -28.25
N VAL A 558 -1.91 6.80 -28.15
CA VAL A 558 -1.57 5.98 -29.33
C VAL A 558 -2.83 5.39 -29.95
N MET A 559 -3.78 4.90 -29.14
CA MET A 559 -5.05 4.37 -29.64
C MET A 559 -5.85 5.42 -30.42
N LEU A 560 -5.93 6.66 -29.92
CA LEU A 560 -6.60 7.76 -30.62
C LEU A 560 -5.92 8.08 -31.96
N ASP A 561 -4.60 7.93 -32.04
CA ASP A 561 -3.82 8.15 -33.26
C ASP A 561 -4.07 7.03 -34.29
N GLU A 562 -4.03 5.76 -33.86
CA GLU A 562 -4.33 4.59 -34.71
C GLU A 562 -5.78 4.60 -35.24
N LEU A 563 -6.72 5.11 -34.45
CA LEU A 563 -8.11 5.32 -34.85
C LEU A 563 -8.31 6.51 -35.81
N GLY A 564 -7.26 7.29 -36.10
CA GLY A 564 -7.33 8.50 -36.94
C GLY A 564 -8.07 9.68 -36.29
N ILE A 565 -8.35 9.61 -34.98
CA ILE A 565 -9.03 10.67 -34.23
C ILE A 565 -8.14 11.91 -34.13
N THR A 566 -6.84 11.73 -33.97
CA THR A 566 -5.85 12.83 -33.92
C THR A 566 -5.79 13.66 -35.20
N SER A 567 -6.17 13.08 -36.35
CA SER A 567 -6.25 13.81 -37.62
C SER A 567 -7.57 14.55 -37.83
N SER A 568 -8.62 14.19 -37.08
CA SER A 568 -9.98 14.74 -37.25
C SER A 568 -10.46 15.61 -36.08
N ARG A 569 -9.82 15.49 -34.91
CA ARG A 569 -10.16 16.17 -33.66
C ARG A 569 -8.90 16.75 -33.03
N ASN A 570 -9.05 17.76 -32.17
CA ASN A 570 -7.92 18.34 -31.46
C ASN A 570 -7.60 17.54 -30.19
N VAL A 571 -6.68 16.57 -30.29
CA VAL A 571 -6.25 15.76 -29.14
C VAL A 571 -5.21 16.50 -28.30
N ILE A 572 -5.47 16.63 -27.01
CA ILE A 572 -4.66 17.38 -26.04
C ILE A 572 -4.21 16.44 -24.91
N ALA A 573 -2.91 16.35 -24.66
CA ALA A 573 -2.35 15.75 -23.46
C ALA A 573 -2.06 16.83 -22.41
N ALA A 574 -2.40 16.58 -21.13
CA ALA A 574 -2.23 17.56 -20.05
C ALA A 574 -1.60 17.00 -18.77
N GLY A 575 -0.90 17.89 -18.05
CA GLY A 575 -0.36 17.60 -16.72
C GLY A 575 0.69 16.49 -16.71
N MET A 576 0.54 15.54 -15.79
CA MET A 576 1.48 14.41 -15.69
C MET A 576 1.42 13.46 -16.89
N ALA A 577 0.25 13.29 -17.51
CA ALA A 577 0.10 12.49 -18.73
C ALA A 577 1.01 13.03 -19.86
N GLU A 578 1.00 14.34 -20.08
CA GLU A 578 1.88 14.98 -21.08
C GLU A 578 3.36 14.81 -20.74
N ARG A 579 3.74 15.09 -19.47
CA ARG A 579 5.14 15.02 -19.02
C ARG A 579 5.71 13.61 -19.17
N VAL A 580 4.98 12.60 -18.71
CA VAL A 580 5.42 11.20 -18.79
C VAL A 580 5.47 10.74 -20.24
N THR A 581 4.48 11.08 -21.07
CA THR A 581 4.48 10.72 -22.51
C THR A 581 5.77 11.17 -23.20
N LYS A 582 6.21 12.41 -22.92
CA LYS A 582 7.49 12.93 -23.42
C LYS A 582 8.70 12.17 -22.89
N LEU A 583 8.72 11.81 -21.60
CA LEU A 583 9.80 11.03 -20.99
C LEU A 583 9.90 9.61 -21.56
N THR A 584 8.76 9.00 -21.90
CA THR A 584 8.69 7.66 -22.49
C THR A 584 8.97 7.64 -23.99
N GLY A 585 9.03 8.82 -24.65
CA GLY A 585 9.36 8.95 -26.07
C GLY A 585 8.21 8.72 -27.06
N TYR A 586 6.97 8.51 -26.59
CA TYR A 586 5.82 8.38 -27.50
C TYR A 586 5.47 9.72 -28.15
N SER A 587 5.09 9.66 -29.42
CA SER A 587 4.75 10.82 -30.24
C SER A 587 3.67 10.46 -31.26
N GLY A 588 2.87 11.45 -31.66
CA GLY A 588 1.82 11.34 -32.67
C GLY A 588 1.14 12.69 -32.86
N GLN A 589 -0.04 12.73 -33.50
CA GLN A 589 -0.72 13.99 -33.85
C GLN A 589 -1.54 14.59 -32.69
N TRP A 590 -0.94 14.75 -31.51
CA TRP A 590 -1.56 15.44 -30.37
C TRP A 590 -0.71 16.60 -29.87
N THR A 591 -1.32 17.51 -29.12
CA THR A 591 -0.65 18.70 -28.59
C THR A 591 -0.61 18.71 -27.06
N GLY A 592 0.31 19.48 -26.50
CA GLY A 592 0.32 19.79 -25.07
C GLY A 592 -0.68 20.89 -24.73
N MET A 593 -1.29 20.80 -23.54
CA MET A 593 -2.24 21.82 -23.08
C MET A 593 -1.58 23.19 -22.88
N LYS A 594 -2.19 24.24 -23.44
CA LYS A 594 -1.78 25.63 -23.18
C LYS A 594 -2.16 26.04 -21.75
N LYS A 595 -1.26 26.76 -21.06
CA LYS A 595 -1.41 27.13 -19.63
C LYS A 595 -2.70 27.88 -19.27
N ASN A 596 -3.33 28.56 -20.22
CA ASN A 596 -4.53 29.37 -20.03
C ASN A 596 -5.83 28.70 -20.54
N LYS A 597 -5.78 27.45 -21.01
CA LYS A 597 -6.96 26.73 -21.50
C LYS A 597 -7.71 26.14 -20.30
N VAL A 598 -8.83 26.78 -19.94
CA VAL A 598 -9.71 26.37 -18.83
C VAL A 598 -11.00 25.73 -19.35
N VAL A 599 -11.49 26.17 -20.52
CA VAL A 599 -12.66 25.62 -21.21
C VAL A 599 -12.20 24.86 -22.46
N LEU A 600 -12.84 23.73 -22.75
CA LEU A 600 -12.56 22.93 -23.93
C LEU A 600 -13.54 23.30 -25.05
N ASP A 601 -13.03 23.34 -26.27
CA ASP A 601 -13.81 23.57 -27.49
C ASP A 601 -14.52 22.27 -27.90
N GLU A 602 -15.61 22.33 -28.68
CA GLU A 602 -16.39 21.14 -29.09
C GLU A 602 -15.55 20.08 -29.82
N ASP A 603 -14.47 20.49 -30.48
CA ASP A 603 -13.54 19.61 -31.19
C ASP A 603 -12.40 19.02 -30.34
N ASP A 604 -12.32 19.37 -29.06
CA ASP A 604 -11.26 18.90 -28.19
C ASP A 604 -11.51 17.49 -27.64
N VAL A 605 -10.43 16.71 -27.59
CA VAL A 605 -10.33 15.46 -26.83
C VAL A 605 -9.18 15.58 -25.84
N LEU A 606 -9.49 15.64 -24.55
CA LEU A 606 -8.52 15.81 -23.48
C LEU A 606 -8.12 14.47 -22.87
N VAL A 607 -6.82 14.13 -22.92
CA VAL A 607 -6.21 13.05 -22.13
C VAL A 607 -5.41 13.68 -21.00
N ALA A 608 -5.88 13.50 -19.76
CA ALA A 608 -5.30 14.17 -18.59
C ALA A 608 -5.14 13.24 -17.40
N GLY A 609 -4.14 13.56 -16.56
CA GLY A 609 -3.94 12.89 -15.28
C GLY A 609 -5.13 13.05 -14.33
N GLY A 610 -5.32 12.05 -13.46
CA GLY A 610 -6.44 11.96 -12.53
C GLY A 610 -7.36 10.80 -12.90
N GLY A 611 -6.81 9.58 -13.04
CA GLY A 611 -7.49 8.42 -13.63
C GLY A 611 -8.83 8.02 -12.98
N MET A 612 -9.01 8.32 -11.69
CA MET A 612 -10.26 8.09 -10.94
C MET A 612 -11.14 9.35 -10.82
N LEU A 613 -10.77 10.42 -11.54
CA LEU A 613 -11.42 11.73 -11.59
C LEU A 613 -11.45 12.51 -10.26
N ASP A 614 -10.60 12.18 -9.28
CA ASP A 614 -10.58 12.85 -7.97
C ASP A 614 -9.79 14.15 -7.89
N GLY A 615 -9.05 14.52 -8.94
CA GLY A 615 -8.31 15.76 -8.97
C GLY A 615 -7.58 15.99 -10.29
N GLY A 616 -6.77 17.05 -10.30
CA GLY A 616 -5.99 17.44 -11.47
C GLY A 616 -6.82 18.03 -12.61
N PHE A 617 -6.21 18.10 -13.79
CA PHE A 617 -6.83 18.71 -14.97
C PHE A 617 -8.07 17.95 -15.44
N ALA A 618 -8.11 16.62 -15.34
CA ALA A 618 -9.29 15.85 -15.74
C ALA A 618 -10.52 16.24 -14.92
N LYS A 619 -10.39 16.31 -13.58
CA LYS A 619 -11.49 16.74 -12.71
C LYS A 619 -11.90 18.17 -13.00
N MET A 620 -10.95 19.09 -13.10
CA MET A 620 -11.23 20.51 -13.38
C MET A 620 -12.07 20.70 -14.65
N HIS A 621 -11.69 20.03 -15.75
CA HIS A 621 -12.45 20.12 -17.00
C HIS A 621 -13.77 19.36 -16.95
N TYR A 622 -13.85 18.26 -16.20
CA TYR A 622 -15.12 17.58 -15.97
C TYR A 622 -16.11 18.50 -15.25
N GLU A 623 -15.72 19.16 -14.16
CA GLU A 623 -16.63 20.06 -13.43
C GLU A 623 -17.15 21.19 -14.31
N GLU A 624 -16.31 21.72 -15.20
CA GLU A 624 -16.72 22.76 -16.16
C GLU A 624 -17.73 22.25 -17.19
N HIS A 625 -17.62 20.98 -17.63
CA HIS A 625 -18.43 20.43 -18.74
C HIS A 625 -19.51 19.44 -18.29
N ARG A 626 -19.62 19.10 -17.00
CA ARG A 626 -20.55 18.07 -16.49
C ARG A 626 -22.01 18.36 -16.84
N HIS A 627 -22.39 19.62 -17.02
CA HIS A 627 -23.73 20.05 -17.40
C HIS A 627 -23.94 20.28 -18.90
N ASN A 628 -22.92 20.07 -19.74
CA ASN A 628 -23.03 20.14 -21.20
C ASN A 628 -23.51 18.79 -21.75
N PRO A 629 -24.71 18.71 -22.38
CA PRO A 629 -25.24 17.45 -22.94
C PRO A 629 -24.47 16.96 -24.17
N ASN A 630 -23.68 17.81 -24.83
CA ASN A 630 -22.86 17.43 -25.97
C ASN A 630 -21.51 16.84 -25.53
N ALA A 631 -21.02 17.17 -24.33
CA ALA A 631 -19.74 16.68 -23.82
C ALA A 631 -19.83 15.21 -23.41
N ALA A 632 -18.66 14.56 -23.32
CA ALA A 632 -18.54 13.21 -22.77
C ALA A 632 -17.33 13.05 -21.84
N VAL A 633 -17.45 12.14 -20.88
CA VAL A 633 -16.34 11.61 -20.08
C VAL A 633 -16.17 10.14 -20.41
N ILE A 634 -14.96 9.73 -20.81
CA ILE A 634 -14.60 8.32 -21.00
C ILE A 634 -13.73 7.88 -19.83
N LEU A 635 -14.31 7.17 -18.89
CA LEU A 635 -13.59 6.52 -17.81
C LEU A 635 -12.88 5.29 -18.40
N CYS A 636 -11.58 5.11 -18.12
CA CYS A 636 -10.82 4.04 -18.78
C CYS A 636 -9.90 3.22 -17.87
N GLY A 637 -9.80 3.54 -16.58
CA GLY A 637 -8.98 2.78 -15.62
C GLY A 637 -9.82 2.18 -14.50
N TYR A 638 -9.17 1.47 -13.57
CA TYR A 638 -9.82 1.06 -12.32
C TYR A 638 -10.32 2.29 -11.54
N LEU A 639 -11.53 2.19 -10.99
CA LEU A 639 -12.18 3.20 -10.18
C LEU A 639 -12.38 2.63 -8.77
N ALA A 640 -11.66 3.17 -7.79
CA ALA A 640 -11.90 2.79 -6.41
C ALA A 640 -13.28 3.30 -5.95
N PRO A 641 -13.98 2.59 -5.04
CA PRO A 641 -15.24 3.06 -4.47
C PRO A 641 -15.13 4.49 -3.94
N ARG A 642 -16.20 5.27 -4.06
CA ARG A 642 -16.32 6.67 -3.58
C ARG A 642 -15.39 7.69 -4.25
N THR A 643 -14.62 7.29 -5.24
CA THR A 643 -13.96 8.25 -6.15
C THR A 643 -14.99 8.92 -7.04
N THR A 644 -14.70 10.12 -7.52
CA THR A 644 -15.57 10.92 -8.39
C THR A 644 -15.97 10.11 -9.63
N GLY A 645 -15.02 9.41 -10.26
CA GLY A 645 -15.29 8.56 -11.42
C GLY A 645 -16.19 7.37 -11.07
N TRP A 646 -16.02 6.75 -9.90
CA TRP A 646 -16.89 5.68 -9.44
C TRP A 646 -18.32 6.17 -9.15
N ASN A 647 -18.45 7.33 -8.50
CA ASN A 647 -19.75 7.95 -8.21
C ASN A 647 -20.49 8.30 -9.50
N LEU A 648 -19.77 8.82 -10.49
CA LEU A 648 -20.29 9.13 -11.82
C LEU A 648 -20.82 7.88 -12.52
N LEU A 649 -20.03 6.79 -12.54
CA LEU A 649 -20.42 5.53 -13.18
C LEU A 649 -21.66 4.88 -12.53
N ASN A 650 -21.81 5.02 -11.21
CA ASN A 650 -22.93 4.42 -10.47
C ASN A 650 -24.14 5.37 -10.32
N GLY A 651 -24.13 6.53 -10.99
CA GLY A 651 -25.26 7.46 -11.01
C GLY A 651 -25.48 8.23 -9.70
N TYR A 652 -24.51 8.24 -8.79
CA TYR A 652 -24.57 9.04 -7.56
C TYR A 652 -24.32 10.52 -7.82
N GLU A 653 -23.59 10.84 -8.90
CA GLU A 653 -23.21 12.20 -9.23
C GLU A 653 -24.11 12.81 -10.30
N THR A 654 -24.56 14.06 -10.12
CA THR A 654 -25.48 14.71 -11.07
C THR A 654 -24.74 15.25 -12.30
N HIS A 655 -25.07 14.76 -13.50
CA HIS A 655 -24.48 15.23 -14.75
C HIS A 655 -25.50 15.25 -15.90
N LYS A 656 -25.16 15.98 -16.97
CA LYS A 656 -25.85 15.95 -18.27
C LYS A 656 -24.95 15.45 -19.40
N CYS A 657 -23.63 15.53 -19.24
CA CYS A 657 -22.68 14.96 -20.19
C CYS A 657 -22.84 13.44 -20.29
N ALA A 658 -22.44 12.88 -21.42
CA ALA A 658 -22.39 11.43 -21.58
C ALA A 658 -21.24 10.84 -20.75
N VAL A 659 -21.45 9.66 -20.19
CA VAL A 659 -20.44 8.92 -19.42
C VAL A 659 -20.31 7.56 -20.05
N GLU A 660 -19.10 7.22 -20.49
CA GLU A 660 -18.76 5.93 -21.05
C GLU A 660 -17.66 5.29 -20.20
N TYR A 661 -17.72 3.97 -20.00
CA TYR A 661 -16.68 3.22 -19.31
C TYR A 661 -15.97 2.27 -20.26
N ALA A 662 -14.96 2.80 -20.97
CA ALA A 662 -14.12 2.07 -21.90
C ALA A 662 -12.90 1.50 -21.15
N ARG A 663 -13.14 0.46 -20.34
CA ARG A 663 -12.19 -0.03 -19.34
C ARG A 663 -10.93 -0.67 -19.97
N LEU A 664 -9.79 -0.04 -19.71
CA LEU A 664 -8.45 -0.54 -19.99
C LEU A 664 -7.76 -0.95 -18.69
N SER A 665 -7.18 -2.14 -18.72
CA SER A 665 -6.22 -2.61 -17.72
C SER A 665 -4.89 -2.83 -18.41
N ALA A 666 -3.76 -2.61 -17.74
CA ALA A 666 -2.48 -3.02 -18.26
C ALA A 666 -1.95 -4.29 -17.57
N HIS A 667 -2.83 -5.01 -16.88
CA HIS A 667 -2.54 -6.32 -16.31
C HIS A 667 -3.10 -7.40 -17.23
N SER A 668 -2.57 -8.61 -17.10
CA SER A 668 -3.09 -9.80 -17.77
C SER A 668 -4.56 -10.06 -17.39
N SER A 669 -5.38 -10.43 -18.38
CA SER A 669 -6.73 -10.94 -18.16
C SER A 669 -6.70 -12.21 -17.32
N ALA A 670 -7.83 -12.53 -16.68
CA ALA A 670 -7.91 -13.71 -15.82
C ALA A 670 -7.55 -15.00 -16.56
N SER A 671 -7.93 -15.11 -17.83
CA SER A 671 -7.68 -16.28 -18.67
C SER A 671 -6.20 -16.46 -19.02
N SER A 672 -5.56 -15.41 -19.55
CA SER A 672 -4.15 -15.44 -19.92
C SER A 672 -3.24 -15.54 -18.70
N LEU A 673 -3.63 -14.92 -17.58
CA LEU A 673 -2.94 -15.08 -16.30
C LEU A 673 -2.96 -16.54 -15.83
N ALA A 674 -4.12 -17.21 -15.88
CA ALA A 674 -4.24 -18.61 -15.52
C ALA A 674 -3.39 -19.51 -16.43
N GLU A 675 -3.41 -19.29 -17.75
CA GLU A 675 -2.60 -20.04 -18.71
C GLU A 675 -1.09 -19.89 -18.44
N PHE A 676 -0.63 -18.66 -18.21
CA PHE A 676 0.76 -18.40 -17.83
C PHE A 676 1.13 -19.12 -16.53
N VAL A 677 0.34 -18.97 -15.48
CA VAL A 677 0.60 -19.58 -14.17
C VAL A 677 0.58 -21.11 -14.24
N ASP A 678 -0.30 -21.70 -15.05
CA ASP A 678 -0.37 -23.15 -15.26
C ASP A 678 0.86 -23.68 -16.01
N SER A 679 1.43 -22.89 -16.93
CA SER A 679 2.65 -23.24 -17.66
C SER A 679 3.92 -23.22 -16.80
N CYS A 680 3.90 -22.54 -15.65
CA CYS A 680 5.03 -22.45 -14.73
C CYS A 680 5.25 -23.76 -13.95
N SER A 681 6.49 -24.27 -13.94
CA SER A 681 6.86 -25.54 -13.29
C SER A 681 7.09 -25.45 -11.78
N GLY A 682 7.55 -24.28 -11.29
CA GLY A 682 7.93 -24.08 -9.90
C GLY A 682 6.78 -23.83 -8.93
N LYS A 683 7.14 -23.48 -7.69
CA LYS A 683 6.21 -23.05 -6.65
C LYS A 683 5.57 -21.72 -7.02
N LYS A 684 4.24 -21.66 -6.98
CA LYS A 684 3.45 -20.49 -7.41
C LYS A 684 3.04 -19.68 -6.18
N VAL A 685 3.45 -18.42 -6.14
CA VAL A 685 3.14 -17.49 -5.06
C VAL A 685 2.43 -16.28 -5.64
N MET A 686 1.17 -16.10 -5.27
CA MET A 686 0.37 -14.99 -5.76
C MET A 686 0.48 -13.79 -4.82
N VAL A 687 0.78 -12.64 -5.39
CA VAL A 687 0.84 -11.34 -4.69
C VAL A 687 0.01 -10.33 -5.47
N HIS A 688 -0.11 -9.12 -4.94
CA HIS A 688 -0.79 -7.98 -5.53
C HIS A 688 -2.23 -8.32 -5.98
N THR A 689 -3.02 -8.92 -5.08
CA THR A 689 -4.34 -9.45 -5.41
C THR A 689 -5.41 -8.90 -4.47
N PRO A 690 -6.65 -8.65 -4.95
CA PRO A 690 -7.78 -8.38 -4.07
C PRO A 690 -8.34 -9.67 -3.44
N THR A 691 -7.89 -10.84 -3.93
CA THR A 691 -8.42 -12.14 -3.56
C THR A 691 -7.86 -12.63 -2.22
N LYS A 692 -8.75 -12.96 -1.28
CA LYS A 692 -8.38 -13.49 0.05
C LYS A 692 -8.24 -15.02 0.11
N LYS A 693 -8.54 -15.73 -0.97
CA LYS A 693 -8.48 -17.21 -1.04
C LYS A 693 -8.00 -17.67 -2.41
N ALA A 694 -6.95 -18.48 -2.44
CA ALA A 694 -6.46 -19.10 -3.66
C ALA A 694 -7.04 -20.50 -3.83
N SER A 695 -7.18 -20.92 -5.09
CA SER A 695 -7.49 -22.30 -5.47
C SER A 695 -6.21 -23.01 -5.93
N GLY A 696 -6.19 -24.35 -5.79
CA GLY A 696 -5.08 -25.17 -6.28
C GLY A 696 -3.77 -25.03 -5.47
N ASN A 697 -2.63 -25.24 -6.15
CA ASN A 697 -1.29 -25.23 -5.55
C ASN A 697 -0.64 -23.84 -5.49
N ILE A 698 -1.44 -22.79 -5.28
CA ILE A 698 -0.99 -21.39 -5.23
C ILE A 698 -0.92 -20.94 -3.77
N LEU A 699 0.24 -20.44 -3.36
CA LEU A 699 0.42 -19.83 -2.04
C LEU A 699 -0.01 -18.36 -2.07
N LEU A 700 -0.88 -17.97 -1.14
CA LEU A 700 -1.16 -16.58 -0.80
C LEU A 700 -0.44 -16.23 0.50
N PRO A 701 0.61 -15.39 0.46
CA PRO A 701 1.35 -15.04 1.66
C PRO A 701 0.59 -14.03 2.52
N GLU A 702 0.72 -14.13 3.84
CA GLU A 702 0.36 -13.08 4.79
C GLU A 702 1.47 -12.02 4.94
N TYR A 703 1.15 -10.88 5.54
CA TYR A 703 2.16 -9.86 5.85
C TYR A 703 3.21 -10.39 6.84
N ARG A 704 4.48 -10.19 6.49
CA ARG A 704 5.68 -10.72 7.16
C ARG A 704 5.77 -12.25 7.15
N GLU A 705 4.97 -12.93 6.30
CA GLU A 705 5.15 -14.34 6.05
C GLU A 705 6.52 -14.61 5.41
N ARG A 706 7.07 -15.79 5.73
CA ARG A 706 8.41 -16.22 5.34
C ARG A 706 8.31 -17.54 4.62
N VAL A 707 8.73 -17.55 3.36
CA VAL A 707 8.91 -18.78 2.57
C VAL A 707 10.39 -19.11 2.56
N VAL A 708 10.71 -20.31 3.03
CA VAL A 708 12.08 -20.82 3.07
C VAL A 708 12.27 -21.82 1.95
N LEU A 709 13.37 -21.68 1.22
CA LEU A 709 13.84 -22.62 0.22
C LEU A 709 15.15 -23.23 0.72
N ASP A 710 15.24 -24.56 0.63
CA ASP A 710 16.48 -25.29 0.86
C ASP A 710 17.29 -25.24 -0.44
N VAL A 711 18.55 -24.82 -0.36
CA VAL A 711 19.47 -24.58 -1.48
C VAL A 711 20.68 -25.49 -1.38
#